data_AF-A0ABD4YGP0-F1
#
_entry.id   AF-A0ABD4YGP0-F1
#
_cell.length_a   1.000
_cell.length_b   1.000
_cell.length_c   1.000
_cell.angle_alpha   90.00
_cell.angle_beta   90.00
_cell.angle_gamma   90.00
#
_symmetry.space_group_name_H-M   'P 1'
#
loop_
_entity.id
_entity.type
_entity.pdbx_description
1 polymer ?
#
loop_
_entity_poly.entity_id
_entity_poly.type
_entity_poly.pdbx_seq_one_letter_code
_entity_poly.pdbx_strand_id
1 'polypeptide(L)'
;MTEHLVDQQQTAQPVALPAFSGAILGLQGDVLHGWAMDNTQPENRPVIEVFIDGTSVALARADQYEPNAPMGDQYHGFAVQLRQRWLDEACLITARIANQSFELEGQLSLPAAPSDDSASIASQVWHTGGLRVGGWCWDQKAPDRHVEVTVREGDQVVGRAVCNEHNQALAYRATSDHGFGIDLPWELADGKVHVLEIINDLGQPLAGSPIRLCCWPEGVEGLLQKLDPAHDAATVALLTEVAKDQTMRLPKSVGWHHYPQWFEVFQRLDSLPLPPLQGKLGVLLLSDGDAARERISFKSLNACGTVQPLVAIAAPSNLLPALAQLLEDGCDRILPLWAGDQLASLALAHLSALLDDGSAWAFADCDRDGPQGERSLPWLKPVWDIDLFIGADIFTPGAIFGASIIKQALALLTASGANTPVNWYDLTVGIALATENTDASVTHLPRVLYHRAAHTPASPEQQQPSAQRLQAVEWLCQQLAPGATVSQVADYPALLRAHWPLPDKLPRVSLIVPTRDQYKLLHTCIEGLLNETDYPDLEIVVIDNQSSDPQTLTYLTELATRGVTVLPHPYPFNYSTINNRAASIATGELIGLVNNDIEIIEAGWLREMVAQALRPGVGAVGAKLLWPNRMVQHGGVVVGINGLAAHTGNHLEQRDPGYLGMNQITRRQSAVTAACLLLRKSVYHSVDGLDEQAFPVAFNDVDLCLRIQQQGFHMIWSAFSELTHAESASRGKDLSAQKQARSMREQYNFRTRWSNLKMADLYYHPSLSTDYLSGPYGGLALPPQKLITRYSH
;
A
#
# COMPACT_ATOMS: atom_id res chain seq x y z
N MET A 1 -15.72 9.07 -87.10
CA MET A 1 -15.47 10.51 -86.98
C MET A 1 -16.02 10.90 -85.62
N THR A 2 -15.21 11.08 -84.58
CA THR A 2 -13.96 11.86 -84.55
C THR A 2 -12.96 11.25 -83.58
N GLU A 3 -11.69 11.37 -83.98
CA GLU A 3 -10.48 10.92 -83.30
C GLU A 3 -10.09 11.81 -82.10
N HIS A 4 -9.39 11.16 -81.16
CA HIS A 4 -8.26 11.63 -80.36
C HIS A 4 -8.29 13.04 -79.73
N LEU A 5 -8.26 13.06 -78.39
CA LEU A 5 -7.15 13.67 -77.65
C LEU A 5 -6.89 12.85 -76.38
N VAL A 6 -5.75 12.17 -76.41
CA VAL A 6 -5.05 11.59 -75.27
C VAL A 6 -4.58 12.77 -74.42
N ASP A 7 -5.00 12.81 -73.15
CA ASP A 7 -4.31 13.59 -72.15
C ASP A 7 -3.95 12.71 -70.96
N GLN A 8 -2.77 12.94 -70.44
CA GLN A 8 -1.90 12.00 -69.76
C GLN A 8 -2.49 11.49 -68.43
N GLN A 9 -2.48 10.17 -68.25
CA GLN A 9 -2.42 9.56 -66.92
C GLN A 9 -1.08 9.95 -66.27
N GLN A 10 -1.08 10.99 -65.42
CA GLN A 10 -0.15 11.03 -64.31
C GLN A 10 -0.70 10.11 -63.22
N THR A 11 -0.09 8.94 -63.11
CA THR A 11 -0.16 8.08 -61.93
C THR A 11 0.32 8.86 -60.71
N ALA A 12 -0.60 9.49 -59.98
CA ALA A 12 -0.37 9.81 -58.58
C ALA A 12 -0.53 8.51 -57.80
N GLN A 13 0.60 7.88 -57.45
CA GLN A 13 0.63 6.92 -56.35
C GLN A 13 0.00 7.60 -55.12
N PRO A 14 -0.87 6.93 -54.35
CA PRO A 14 -1.25 7.45 -53.06
C PRO A 14 0.03 7.50 -52.23
N VAL A 15 0.47 8.72 -51.89
CA VAL A 15 1.57 8.92 -50.95
C VAL A 15 1.13 8.25 -49.64
N ALA A 16 1.79 7.15 -49.28
CA ALA A 16 1.58 6.53 -47.98
C ALA A 16 1.93 7.57 -46.91
N LEU A 17 0.99 7.86 -46.01
CA LEU A 17 1.26 8.72 -44.87
C LEU A 17 2.43 8.10 -44.07
N PRO A 18 3.41 8.90 -43.62
CA PRO A 18 4.48 8.39 -42.77
C PRO A 18 3.88 7.73 -41.53
N ALA A 19 4.49 6.64 -41.04
CA ALA A 19 3.96 5.88 -39.92
C ALA A 19 3.84 6.73 -38.63
N PHE A 20 4.66 7.76 -38.51
CA PHE A 20 4.65 8.70 -37.39
C PHE A 20 4.65 10.14 -37.89
N SER A 21 4.12 11.03 -37.07
CA SER A 21 4.21 12.49 -37.23
C SER A 21 4.47 13.13 -35.87
N GLY A 22 5.08 14.31 -35.83
CA GLY A 22 5.32 15.02 -34.58
C GLY A 22 6.31 16.15 -34.73
N ALA A 23 6.25 17.13 -33.84
CA ALA A 23 7.13 18.28 -33.83
C ALA A 23 7.44 18.79 -32.41
N ILE A 24 8.61 19.40 -32.23
CA ILE A 24 8.91 20.25 -31.08
C ILE A 24 8.29 21.62 -31.35
N LEU A 25 7.43 22.08 -30.43
CA LEU A 25 6.75 23.36 -30.55
C LEU A 25 7.50 24.49 -29.86
N GLY A 26 8.21 24.20 -28.75
CA GLY A 26 9.02 25.21 -28.08
C GLY A 26 9.54 24.78 -26.71
N LEU A 27 10.33 25.68 -26.11
CA LEU A 27 10.83 25.57 -24.73
C LEU A 27 10.36 26.82 -23.96
N GLN A 28 9.52 26.63 -22.95
CA GLN A 28 9.03 27.71 -22.10
C GLN A 28 9.63 27.53 -20.70
N GLY A 29 10.58 28.40 -20.34
CA GLY A 29 11.41 28.19 -19.16
C GLY A 29 12.25 26.92 -19.31
N ASP A 30 12.03 25.94 -18.44
CA ASP A 30 12.69 24.64 -18.47
C ASP A 30 11.79 23.51 -19.01
N VAL A 31 10.60 23.83 -19.52
CA VAL A 31 9.63 22.86 -20.04
C VAL A 31 9.63 22.86 -21.56
N LEU A 32 10.10 21.75 -22.14
CA LEU A 32 10.01 21.50 -23.58
C LEU A 32 8.63 20.93 -23.89
N HIS A 33 7.95 21.49 -24.88
CA HIS A 33 6.65 20.99 -25.34
C HIS A 33 6.65 20.71 -26.84
N GLY A 34 5.85 19.74 -27.22
CA GLY A 34 5.68 19.31 -28.60
C GLY A 34 4.52 18.34 -28.73
N TRP A 35 4.42 17.71 -29.88
CA TRP A 35 3.44 16.64 -30.11
C TRP A 35 4.03 15.53 -30.96
N ALA A 36 3.46 14.34 -30.83
CA ALA A 36 3.83 13.19 -31.64
C ALA A 36 2.72 12.13 -31.65
N MET A 37 2.57 11.48 -32.79
CA MET A 37 1.48 10.55 -33.07
C MET A 37 1.96 9.39 -33.93
N ASP A 38 1.39 8.21 -33.66
CA ASP A 38 1.42 7.07 -34.57
C ASP A 38 0.22 7.18 -35.52
N ASN A 39 0.48 7.46 -36.79
CA ASN A 39 -0.56 7.66 -37.79
C ASN A 39 -1.23 6.33 -38.19
N THR A 40 -0.65 5.19 -37.81
CA THR A 40 -1.19 3.85 -38.06
C THR A 40 -2.06 3.33 -36.92
N GLN A 41 -1.84 3.83 -35.70
CA GLN A 41 -2.64 3.55 -34.49
C GLN A 41 -2.87 4.84 -33.69
N PRO A 42 -3.80 5.71 -34.13
CA PRO A 42 -4.05 7.03 -33.51
C PRO A 42 -4.50 6.95 -32.04
N GLU A 43 -4.92 5.79 -31.54
CA GLU A 43 -5.24 5.54 -30.14
C GLU A 43 -4.00 5.28 -29.25
N ASN A 44 -2.83 5.03 -29.84
CA ASN A 44 -1.59 4.83 -29.09
C ASN A 44 -0.93 6.17 -28.74
N ARG A 45 -0.33 6.22 -27.56
CA ARG A 45 0.41 7.39 -27.06
C ARG A 45 1.91 7.12 -27.13
N PRO A 46 2.61 7.56 -28.20
CA PRO A 46 4.03 7.30 -28.33
C PRO A 46 4.80 7.96 -27.17
N VAL A 47 5.87 7.30 -26.73
CA VAL A 47 6.80 7.90 -25.76
C VAL A 47 7.87 8.63 -26.54
N ILE A 48 8.17 9.85 -26.13
CA ILE A 48 9.11 10.78 -26.73
C ILE A 48 10.36 10.81 -25.88
N GLU A 49 11.50 10.59 -26.53
CA GLU A 49 12.82 10.67 -25.94
C GLU A 49 13.48 11.97 -26.34
N VAL A 50 13.89 12.74 -25.34
CA VAL A 50 14.46 14.07 -25.50
C VAL A 50 15.96 14.02 -25.26
N PHE A 51 16.68 14.65 -26.18
CA PHE A 51 18.12 14.70 -26.22
C PHE A 51 18.61 16.12 -26.03
N ILE A 52 19.63 16.28 -25.19
CA ILE A 52 20.43 17.49 -25.09
C ILE A 52 21.84 17.13 -25.57
N ASP A 53 22.32 17.81 -26.61
CA ASP A 53 23.64 17.58 -27.23
C ASP A 53 23.93 16.10 -27.54
N GLY A 54 22.91 15.38 -28.01
CA GLY A 54 23.00 13.96 -28.36
C GLY A 54 22.90 12.98 -27.19
N THR A 55 22.73 13.46 -25.95
CA THR A 55 22.53 12.63 -24.76
C THR A 55 21.05 12.58 -24.38
N SER A 56 20.48 11.38 -24.19
CA SER A 56 19.11 11.20 -23.73
C SER A 56 18.97 11.67 -22.28
N VAL A 57 18.06 12.60 -22.03
CA VAL A 57 17.91 13.26 -20.72
C VAL A 57 16.51 13.12 -20.12
N ALA A 58 15.50 12.84 -20.95
CA ALA A 58 14.12 12.71 -20.47
C ALA A 58 13.25 11.87 -21.42
N LEU A 59 12.19 11.27 -20.85
CA LEU A 59 11.13 10.59 -21.58
C LEU A 59 9.78 11.22 -21.22
N ALA A 60 8.92 11.48 -22.20
CA ALA A 60 7.56 11.95 -21.97
C ALA A 60 6.57 11.21 -22.85
N ARG A 61 5.38 10.91 -22.36
CA ARG A 61 4.34 10.28 -23.18
C ARG A 61 3.57 11.39 -23.92
N ALA A 62 3.28 11.16 -25.19
CA ALA A 62 2.47 12.05 -26.01
C ALA A 62 0.98 11.82 -25.74
N ASP A 63 0.53 12.06 -24.51
CA ASP A 63 -0.84 11.83 -24.01
C ASP A 63 -1.54 13.11 -23.52
N GLN A 64 -0.93 14.27 -23.75
CA GLN A 64 -1.52 15.58 -23.47
C GLN A 64 -2.35 16.06 -24.64
N TYR A 65 -3.29 16.96 -24.39
CA TYR A 65 -4.13 17.52 -25.44
C TYR A 65 -3.31 18.49 -26.33
N GLU A 66 -3.22 18.21 -27.63
CA GLU A 66 -2.66 19.08 -28.66
C GLU A 66 -3.74 19.38 -29.72
N PRO A 67 -4.31 20.60 -29.74
CA PRO A 67 -5.41 20.94 -30.63
C PRO A 67 -5.04 20.92 -32.12
N ASN A 68 -3.75 21.03 -32.45
CA ASN A 68 -3.26 21.04 -33.83
C ASN A 68 -2.84 19.66 -34.34
N ALA A 69 -3.08 18.58 -33.58
CA ALA A 69 -2.80 17.22 -34.03
C ALA A 69 -3.59 16.92 -35.32
N PRO A 70 -2.95 16.42 -36.38
CA PRO A 70 -3.56 16.36 -37.71
C PRO A 70 -4.71 15.35 -37.84
N MET A 71 -4.85 14.41 -36.90
CA MET A 71 -5.91 13.41 -36.80
C MET A 71 -5.92 12.78 -35.39
N GLY A 72 -6.91 11.94 -35.05
CA GLY A 72 -7.01 11.28 -33.74
C GLY A 72 -7.92 12.00 -32.73
N ASP A 73 -7.82 11.63 -31.45
CA ASP A 73 -8.64 12.20 -30.36
C ASP A 73 -8.03 13.46 -29.72
N GLN A 74 -7.00 14.01 -30.38
CA GLN A 74 -6.27 15.23 -30.00
C GLN A 74 -5.43 15.10 -28.73
N TYR A 75 -5.25 13.90 -28.16
CA TYR A 75 -4.33 13.68 -27.03
C TYR A 75 -2.96 13.17 -27.51
N HIS A 76 -2.25 14.01 -28.27
CA HIS A 76 -0.96 13.69 -28.90
C HIS A 76 0.17 14.65 -28.50
N GLY A 77 -0.08 15.59 -27.60
CA GLY A 77 0.90 16.51 -27.06
C GLY A 77 1.76 15.86 -25.98
N PHE A 78 2.96 16.39 -25.78
CA PHE A 78 3.80 16.09 -24.63
C PHE A 78 4.42 17.37 -24.08
N ALA A 79 4.64 17.38 -22.78
CA ALA A 79 5.49 18.36 -22.13
C ALA A 79 6.48 17.63 -21.23
N VAL A 80 7.73 18.08 -21.23
CA VAL A 80 8.81 17.47 -20.48
C VAL A 80 9.68 18.55 -19.85
N GLN A 81 9.80 18.51 -18.54
CA GLN A 81 10.63 19.45 -17.79
C GLN A 81 12.08 18.97 -17.77
N LEU A 82 12.98 19.78 -18.30
CA LEU A 82 14.42 19.56 -18.38
C LEU A 82 15.09 20.22 -17.18
N ARG A 83 16.12 19.61 -16.58
CA ARG A 83 16.80 20.24 -15.43
C ARG A 83 17.53 21.51 -15.89
N GLN A 84 17.37 22.61 -15.16
CA GLN A 84 18.01 23.90 -15.47
C GLN A 84 19.52 23.80 -15.74
N ARG A 85 20.25 23.03 -14.91
CA ARG A 85 21.70 22.78 -15.09
C ARG A 85 22.07 22.18 -16.45
N TRP A 86 21.15 21.48 -17.11
CA TRP A 86 21.37 20.92 -18.45
C TRP A 86 21.15 21.97 -19.53
N LEU A 87 20.24 22.93 -19.29
CA LEU A 87 19.94 24.02 -20.22
C LEU A 87 21.01 25.12 -20.18
N ASP A 88 21.68 25.31 -19.04
CA ASP A 88 22.74 26.30 -18.86
C ASP A 88 24.01 26.01 -19.70
N GLU A 89 24.23 24.72 -20.05
CA GLU A 89 25.38 24.25 -20.83
C GLU A 89 24.98 23.69 -22.22
N ALA A 90 23.68 23.60 -22.52
CA ALA A 90 23.16 22.98 -23.74
C ALA A 90 23.39 23.84 -24.99
N CYS A 91 23.76 23.20 -26.10
CA CYS A 91 23.82 23.84 -27.41
C CYS A 91 22.59 23.49 -28.28
N LEU A 92 22.06 22.27 -28.15
CA LEU A 92 20.99 21.76 -29.01
C LEU A 92 20.04 20.80 -28.28
N ILE A 93 18.73 21.03 -28.43
CA ILE A 93 17.67 20.10 -28.00
C ILE A 93 17.00 19.48 -29.22
N THR A 94 16.89 18.15 -29.21
CA THR A 94 16.15 17.35 -30.20
C THR A 94 15.27 16.32 -29.50
N ALA A 95 14.30 15.75 -30.21
CA ALA A 95 13.40 14.75 -29.68
C ALA A 95 13.06 13.70 -30.75
N ARG A 96 12.83 12.46 -30.33
CA ARG A 96 12.41 11.37 -31.23
C ARG A 96 11.38 10.50 -30.54
N ILE A 97 10.65 9.69 -31.31
CA ILE A 97 9.82 8.64 -30.72
C ILE A 97 10.73 7.54 -30.17
N ALA A 98 10.62 7.26 -28.88
CA ALA A 98 11.46 6.30 -28.17
C ALA A 98 11.36 4.91 -28.83
N ASN A 99 12.52 4.28 -29.04
CA ASN A 99 12.66 2.99 -29.74
C ASN A 99 12.26 3.00 -31.22
N GLN A 100 12.11 4.17 -31.84
CA GLN A 100 11.93 4.34 -33.27
C GLN A 100 13.05 5.22 -33.85
N SER A 101 13.30 5.11 -35.15
CA SER A 101 14.24 6.00 -35.86
C SER A 101 13.61 7.34 -36.28
N PHE A 102 12.36 7.60 -35.89
CA PHE A 102 11.63 8.81 -36.27
C PHE A 102 11.94 9.95 -35.32
N GLU A 103 12.64 10.97 -35.83
CA GLU A 103 12.88 12.23 -35.13
C GLU A 103 11.69 13.17 -35.30
N LEU A 104 11.32 13.87 -34.24
CA LEU A 104 10.29 14.90 -34.30
C LEU A 104 10.81 16.07 -35.13
N GLU A 105 9.92 16.69 -35.89
CA GLU A 105 10.27 17.89 -36.65
C GLU A 105 10.60 19.05 -35.70
N GLY A 106 11.70 19.75 -35.99
CA GLY A 106 12.15 20.88 -35.17
C GLY A 106 13.32 20.54 -34.25
N GLN A 107 14.14 21.56 -33.99
CA GLN A 107 15.27 21.51 -33.07
C GLN A 107 15.41 22.88 -32.41
N LEU A 108 15.82 22.92 -31.15
CA LEU A 108 16.02 24.18 -30.42
C LEU A 108 17.50 24.40 -30.17
N SER A 109 18.07 25.42 -30.80
CA SER A 109 19.42 25.90 -30.51
C SER A 109 19.37 26.85 -29.31
N LEU A 110 20.23 26.60 -28.33
CA LEU A 110 20.34 27.45 -27.14
C LEU A 110 21.60 28.34 -27.23
N PRO A 111 21.58 29.57 -26.64
CA PRO A 111 20.51 30.13 -25.83
C PRO A 111 19.37 30.69 -26.69
N ALA A 112 18.12 30.26 -26.42
CA ALA A 112 16.94 30.83 -27.06
C ALA A 112 16.65 32.21 -26.45
N ALA A 113 16.35 33.21 -27.28
CA ALA A 113 15.93 34.52 -26.79
C ALA A 113 14.62 34.36 -25.98
N PRO A 114 14.48 35.02 -24.81
CA PRO A 114 13.28 34.91 -24.01
C PRO A 114 12.07 35.44 -24.80
N SER A 115 11.03 34.60 -24.94
CA SER A 115 9.76 35.03 -25.51
C SER A 115 9.05 35.96 -24.52
N ASP A 116 8.62 37.11 -25.01
CA ASP A 116 8.02 38.21 -24.22
C ASP A 116 6.55 37.96 -23.78
N ASP A 117 6.07 36.71 -23.82
CA ASP A 117 4.69 36.38 -23.41
C ASP A 117 4.61 36.11 -21.92
N SER A 118 4.20 37.17 -21.21
CA SER A 118 3.98 37.18 -19.77
C SER A 118 2.75 36.38 -19.32
N ALA A 119 2.95 35.11 -19.00
CA ALA A 119 2.20 34.46 -17.93
C ALA A 119 3.19 34.11 -16.80
N SER A 120 3.19 34.90 -15.73
CA SER A 120 4.13 34.74 -14.59
C SER A 120 3.83 33.53 -13.70
N ILE A 121 2.78 32.78 -14.02
CA ILE A 121 2.23 31.71 -13.20
C ILE A 121 2.22 30.41 -14.02
N ALA A 122 3.06 29.46 -13.63
CA ALA A 122 3.07 28.11 -14.19
C ALA A 122 1.88 27.33 -13.64
N SER A 123 1.16 26.57 -14.46
CA SER A 123 -0.01 25.83 -13.99
C SER A 123 -0.26 24.57 -14.80
N GLN A 124 -1.03 23.65 -14.23
CA GLN A 124 -1.64 22.53 -14.94
C GLN A 124 -2.96 22.18 -14.27
N VAL A 125 -3.98 21.87 -15.06
CA VAL A 125 -5.30 21.40 -14.62
C VAL A 125 -5.57 20.04 -15.23
N TRP A 126 -6.22 19.17 -14.46
CA TRP A 126 -6.73 17.88 -14.91
C TRP A 126 -8.07 17.58 -14.23
N HIS A 127 -8.85 16.72 -14.88
CA HIS A 127 -10.02 16.09 -14.27
C HIS A 127 -10.07 14.63 -14.72
N THR A 128 -10.45 13.73 -13.83
CA THR A 128 -10.51 12.28 -14.09
C THR A 128 -11.93 11.78 -14.32
N GLY A 129 -12.89 12.70 -14.46
CA GLY A 129 -14.34 12.44 -14.50
C GLY A 129 -15.00 12.68 -13.14
N GLY A 130 -16.31 12.94 -13.12
CA GLY A 130 -17.05 13.34 -11.92
C GLY A 130 -16.94 14.83 -11.60
N LEU A 131 -17.50 15.25 -10.45
CA LEU A 131 -17.59 16.65 -10.04
C LEU A 131 -16.36 17.12 -9.25
N ARG A 132 -15.14 16.82 -9.72
CA ARG A 132 -13.90 17.34 -9.10
C ARG A 132 -12.86 17.68 -10.15
N VAL A 133 -12.19 18.81 -9.94
CA VAL A 133 -11.11 19.33 -10.77
C VAL A 133 -9.86 19.42 -9.92
N GLY A 134 -8.74 18.91 -10.41
CA GLY A 134 -7.44 18.99 -9.74
C GLY A 134 -6.45 19.80 -10.56
N GLY A 135 -5.46 20.38 -9.91
CA GLY A 135 -4.42 21.09 -10.63
C GLY A 135 -3.30 21.54 -9.72
N TRP A 136 -2.38 22.32 -10.28
CA TRP A 136 -1.42 23.11 -9.53
C TRP A 136 -1.21 24.45 -10.24
N CYS A 137 -0.80 25.47 -9.47
CA CYS A 137 -0.61 26.83 -9.96
C CYS A 137 0.45 27.52 -9.11
N TRP A 138 1.59 27.87 -9.71
CA TRP A 138 2.76 28.39 -9.01
C TRP A 138 3.23 29.73 -9.60
N ASP A 139 3.30 30.77 -8.76
CA ASP A 139 3.77 32.09 -9.15
C ASP A 139 5.29 32.18 -9.05
N GLN A 140 5.97 32.29 -10.20
CA GLN A 140 7.42 32.36 -10.25
C GLN A 140 7.98 33.65 -9.64
N LYS A 141 7.19 34.73 -9.59
CA LYS A 141 7.59 36.01 -9.01
C LYS A 141 7.36 36.07 -7.49
N ALA A 142 6.51 35.18 -6.97
CA ALA A 142 6.21 35.05 -5.54
C ALA A 142 6.12 33.57 -5.15
N PRO A 143 7.25 32.86 -5.00
CA PRO A 143 7.28 31.39 -4.82
C PRO A 143 6.53 30.86 -3.60
N ASP A 144 6.33 31.68 -2.57
CA ASP A 144 5.62 31.32 -1.33
C ASP A 144 4.14 31.74 -1.35
N ARG A 145 3.67 32.33 -2.46
CA ARG A 145 2.28 32.75 -2.64
C ARG A 145 1.45 31.61 -3.20
N HIS A 146 0.40 31.23 -2.46
CA HIS A 146 -0.63 30.33 -2.96
C HIS A 146 -1.60 31.08 -3.87
N VAL A 147 -1.66 30.68 -5.13
CA VAL A 147 -2.54 31.31 -6.14
C VAL A 147 -3.99 30.87 -5.91
N GLU A 148 -4.94 31.82 -5.95
CA GLU A 148 -6.36 31.47 -5.96
C GLU A 148 -6.80 31.12 -7.38
N VAL A 149 -7.55 30.03 -7.52
CA VAL A 149 -8.05 29.50 -8.77
C VAL A 149 -9.57 29.51 -8.74
N THR A 150 -10.17 30.03 -9.81
CA THR A 150 -11.61 30.10 -10.00
C THR A 150 -12.02 29.23 -11.17
N VAL A 151 -13.01 28.35 -10.95
CA VAL A 151 -13.69 27.61 -12.02
C VAL A 151 -14.97 28.38 -12.37
N ARG A 152 -15.20 28.62 -13.65
CA ARG A 152 -16.39 29.28 -14.17
C ARG A 152 -17.02 28.52 -15.33
N GLU A 153 -18.34 28.54 -15.40
CA GLU A 153 -19.11 28.15 -16.58
C GLU A 153 -19.71 29.42 -17.20
N GLY A 154 -19.14 29.88 -18.31
CA GLY A 154 -19.44 31.21 -18.84
C GLY A 154 -19.15 32.31 -17.80
N ASP A 155 -20.16 33.13 -17.47
CA ASP A 155 -20.05 34.19 -16.47
C ASP A 155 -20.29 33.72 -15.03
N GLN A 156 -20.70 32.46 -14.83
CA GLN A 156 -21.02 31.93 -13.50
C GLN A 156 -19.79 31.27 -12.88
N VAL A 157 -19.41 31.73 -11.68
CA VAL A 157 -18.39 31.05 -10.87
C VAL A 157 -18.99 29.79 -10.24
N VAL A 158 -18.40 28.63 -10.52
CA VAL A 158 -18.84 27.32 -10.03
C VAL A 158 -18.00 26.80 -8.86
N GLY A 159 -16.79 27.31 -8.66
CA GLY A 159 -15.94 26.93 -7.53
C GLY A 159 -14.67 27.77 -7.43
N ARG A 160 -14.06 27.80 -6.24
CA ARG A 160 -12.75 28.42 -6.01
C ARG A 160 -11.90 27.56 -5.08
N ALA A 161 -10.60 27.51 -5.31
CA ALA A 161 -9.64 26.94 -4.37
C ALA A 161 -8.36 27.78 -4.33
N VAL A 162 -7.68 27.70 -3.19
CA VAL A 162 -6.34 28.23 -3.02
C VAL A 162 -5.36 27.10 -3.27
N CYS A 163 -4.31 27.36 -4.04
CA CYS A 163 -3.29 26.38 -4.36
C CYS A 163 -2.34 26.19 -3.17
N ASN A 164 -2.73 25.38 -2.17
CA ASN A 164 -1.96 25.12 -0.95
C ASN A 164 -1.78 23.63 -0.64
N GLU A 165 -2.12 22.73 -1.58
CA GLU A 165 -1.95 21.29 -1.43
C GLU A 165 -0.57 20.86 -1.95
N HIS A 166 0.06 19.86 -1.33
CA HIS A 166 1.32 19.33 -1.84
C HIS A 166 1.10 18.68 -3.22
N ASN A 167 1.87 19.11 -4.22
CA ASN A 167 1.84 18.53 -5.55
C ASN A 167 3.21 17.99 -5.96
N GLN A 168 3.24 16.70 -6.29
CA GLN A 168 4.47 16.01 -6.67
C GLN A 168 5.14 16.58 -7.92
N ALA A 169 4.37 17.22 -8.83
CA ALA A 169 4.92 17.92 -9.99
C ALA A 169 5.78 19.14 -9.60
N LEU A 170 5.66 19.63 -8.36
CA LEU A 170 6.38 20.79 -7.83
C LEU A 170 7.43 20.42 -6.77
N ALA A 171 7.72 19.13 -6.57
CA ALA A 171 8.61 18.63 -5.53
C ALA A 171 10.06 19.16 -5.60
N TYR A 172 10.47 19.75 -6.74
CA TYR A 172 11.80 20.33 -6.93
C TYR A 172 11.84 21.87 -6.78
N ARG A 173 10.70 22.51 -6.49
CA ARG A 173 10.59 23.95 -6.21
C ARG A 173 10.86 24.21 -4.72
N ALA A 174 11.12 25.48 -4.36
CA ALA A 174 11.38 25.88 -2.97
C ALA A 174 10.24 25.49 -2.01
N THR A 175 9.02 25.45 -2.53
CA THR A 175 7.79 25.06 -1.86
C THR A 175 6.97 24.23 -2.85
N SER A 176 6.35 23.15 -2.37
CA SER A 176 5.63 22.15 -3.19
C SER A 176 4.12 22.15 -2.92
N ASP A 177 3.68 22.99 -2.00
CA ASP A 177 2.30 23.22 -1.58
C ASP A 177 1.59 24.21 -2.51
N HIS A 178 1.59 23.95 -3.82
CA HIS A 178 0.86 24.78 -4.80
C HIS A 178 -0.11 23.98 -5.69
N GLY A 179 -0.54 22.82 -5.21
CA GLY A 179 -1.64 22.04 -5.76
C GLY A 179 -3.00 22.55 -5.30
N PHE A 180 -4.06 22.22 -6.04
CA PHE A 180 -5.44 22.47 -5.64
C PHE A 180 -6.37 21.32 -6.07
N GLY A 181 -7.43 21.13 -5.29
CA GLY A 181 -8.62 20.38 -5.68
C GLY A 181 -9.89 21.24 -5.51
N ILE A 182 -10.76 21.25 -6.51
CA ILE A 182 -12.06 21.94 -6.49
C ILE A 182 -13.16 20.91 -6.73
N ASP A 183 -14.01 20.71 -5.73
CA ASP A 183 -15.27 19.98 -5.92
C ASP A 183 -16.29 20.90 -6.60
N LEU A 184 -16.92 20.38 -7.64
CA LEU A 184 -17.89 21.09 -8.47
C LEU A 184 -19.32 20.88 -7.95
N PRO A 185 -20.24 21.83 -8.20
CA PRO A 185 -21.62 21.74 -7.73
C PRO A 185 -22.35 20.51 -8.31
N TRP A 186 -23.21 19.90 -7.49
CA TRP A 186 -24.02 18.73 -7.87
C TRP A 186 -24.91 19.01 -9.10
N GLU A 187 -25.30 20.26 -9.28
CA GLU A 187 -26.15 20.74 -10.37
C GLU A 187 -25.51 20.54 -11.76
N LEU A 188 -24.18 20.38 -11.84
CA LEU A 188 -23.48 20.07 -13.09
C LEU A 188 -23.52 18.58 -13.45
N ALA A 189 -24.15 17.74 -12.62
CA ALA A 189 -24.46 16.35 -12.92
C ALA A 189 -25.87 16.20 -13.49
N ASP A 190 -26.21 16.93 -14.55
CA ASP A 190 -27.54 16.94 -15.18
C ASP A 190 -27.61 16.16 -16.51
N GLY A 191 -26.53 15.48 -16.87
CA GLY A 191 -26.37 14.72 -18.12
C GLY A 191 -25.97 15.55 -19.34
N LYS A 192 -25.76 16.88 -19.21
CA LYS A 192 -25.30 17.75 -20.30
C LYS A 192 -23.79 17.95 -20.26
N VAL A 193 -23.24 18.44 -21.37
CA VAL A 193 -21.82 18.82 -21.46
C VAL A 193 -21.67 20.25 -20.95
N HIS A 194 -21.01 20.40 -19.81
CA HIS A 194 -20.59 21.66 -19.22
C HIS A 194 -19.15 21.98 -19.65
N VAL A 195 -18.89 23.23 -20.02
CA VAL A 195 -17.55 23.70 -20.39
C VAL A 195 -17.07 24.66 -19.31
N LEU A 196 -16.09 24.23 -18.55
CA LEU A 196 -15.63 24.94 -17.37
C LEU A 196 -14.26 25.55 -17.65
N GLU A 197 -14.17 26.86 -17.54
CA GLU A 197 -12.90 27.57 -17.60
C GLU A 197 -12.32 27.71 -16.19
N ILE A 198 -11.03 27.41 -16.07
CA ILE A 198 -10.27 27.51 -14.83
C ILE A 198 -9.25 28.62 -15.00
N ILE A 199 -9.39 29.67 -14.19
CA ILE A 199 -8.56 30.88 -14.24
C ILE A 199 -7.86 31.11 -12.90
N ASN A 200 -6.66 31.68 -12.93
CA ASN A 200 -6.02 32.19 -11.71
C ASN A 200 -6.65 33.52 -11.26
N ASP A 201 -6.20 34.01 -10.10
CA ASP A 201 -6.57 35.29 -9.50
C ASP A 201 -6.18 36.54 -10.30
N LEU A 202 -5.36 36.38 -11.35
CA LEU A 202 -5.08 37.41 -12.35
C LEU A 202 -6.02 37.35 -13.56
N GLY A 203 -6.99 36.43 -13.56
CA GLY A 203 -7.96 36.22 -14.64
C GLY A 203 -7.39 35.47 -15.85
N GLN A 204 -6.23 34.85 -15.73
CA GLN A 204 -5.57 34.11 -16.81
C GLN A 204 -5.97 32.63 -16.76
N PRO A 205 -6.30 31.99 -17.90
CA PRO A 205 -6.63 30.58 -17.94
C PRO A 205 -5.42 29.72 -17.58
N LEU A 206 -5.65 28.67 -16.81
CA LEU A 206 -4.61 27.70 -16.46
C LEU A 206 -4.37 26.72 -17.62
N ALA A 207 -3.16 26.15 -17.71
CA ALA A 207 -2.88 25.13 -18.73
C ALA A 207 -3.75 23.88 -18.46
N GLY A 208 -4.45 23.38 -19.49
CA GLY A 208 -5.46 22.33 -19.34
C GLY A 208 -6.90 22.84 -19.15
N SER A 209 -7.12 24.16 -19.13
CA SER A 209 -8.45 24.80 -19.23
C SER A 209 -8.76 25.23 -20.68
N PRO A 210 -10.03 25.17 -21.15
CA PRO A 210 -11.22 24.72 -20.41
C PRO A 210 -11.33 23.20 -20.35
N ILE A 211 -11.98 22.70 -19.31
CA ILE A 211 -12.34 21.27 -19.18
C ILE A 211 -13.80 21.05 -19.62
N ARG A 212 -14.09 19.84 -20.11
CA ARG A 212 -15.45 19.43 -20.50
C ARG A 212 -15.96 18.36 -19.54
N LEU A 213 -17.10 18.62 -18.93
CA LEU A 213 -17.73 17.78 -17.91
C LEU A 213 -19.08 17.28 -18.41
N CYS A 214 -19.38 15.98 -18.28
CA CYS A 214 -20.71 15.43 -18.53
C CYS A 214 -21.00 14.30 -17.55
N CYS A 215 -21.88 14.56 -16.57
CA CYS A 215 -22.15 13.68 -15.44
C CYS A 215 -23.66 13.43 -15.29
N TRP A 216 -24.06 12.21 -14.95
CA TRP A 216 -25.48 11.84 -14.71
C TRP A 216 -25.73 11.55 -13.22
N PRO A 217 -26.91 11.87 -12.67
CA PRO A 217 -27.25 11.56 -11.28
C PRO A 217 -27.30 10.06 -10.98
N GLU A 218 -27.73 9.22 -11.93
CA GLU A 218 -28.14 7.83 -11.67
C GLU A 218 -27.06 6.76 -11.99
N GLY A 219 -25.91 7.14 -12.54
CA GLY A 219 -24.83 6.21 -12.87
C GLY A 219 -25.25 5.00 -13.75
N VAL A 220 -24.58 3.85 -13.57
CA VAL A 220 -24.83 2.59 -14.32
C VAL A 220 -26.19 1.98 -13.98
N GLU A 221 -26.72 2.27 -12.78
CA GLU A 221 -27.97 1.71 -12.27
C GLU A 221 -29.18 2.13 -13.12
N GLY A 222 -29.24 3.39 -13.56
CA GLY A 222 -30.31 3.88 -14.44
C GLY A 222 -30.31 3.29 -15.86
N LEU A 223 -29.18 2.75 -16.31
CA LEU A 223 -29.04 2.04 -17.59
C LEU A 223 -29.50 0.57 -17.48
N LEU A 224 -29.17 -0.09 -16.37
CA LEU A 224 -29.57 -1.48 -16.10
C LEU A 224 -31.09 -1.62 -15.91
N GLN A 225 -31.74 -0.63 -15.30
CA GLN A 225 -33.20 -0.63 -15.09
C GLN A 225 -34.02 -0.50 -16.40
N LYS A 226 -33.39 -0.12 -17.51
CA LYS A 226 -34.05 0.04 -18.83
C LYS A 226 -33.92 -1.17 -19.75
N LEU A 227 -33.27 -2.24 -19.30
CA LEU A 227 -33.02 -3.42 -20.13
C LEU A 227 -34.11 -4.47 -19.92
N ASP A 228 -34.81 -4.78 -21.01
CA ASP A 228 -35.64 -5.97 -21.13
C ASP A 228 -34.73 -7.21 -21.19
N PRO A 229 -34.94 -8.27 -20.38
CA PRO A 229 -34.09 -9.46 -20.33
C PRO A 229 -34.00 -10.32 -21.61
N ALA A 230 -34.55 -9.86 -22.74
CA ALA A 230 -34.70 -10.65 -23.97
C ALA A 230 -33.80 -10.28 -25.18
N HIS A 231 -32.72 -9.47 -25.05
CA HIS A 231 -31.92 -9.06 -26.22
C HIS A 231 -30.38 -9.24 -26.17
N ASP A 232 -29.85 -9.27 -27.41
CA ASP A 232 -28.52 -9.45 -28.04
C ASP A 232 -27.23 -9.36 -27.22
N ALA A 233 -26.36 -10.35 -27.40
CA ALA A 233 -25.02 -10.47 -26.81
C ALA A 233 -24.12 -9.26 -27.09
N ALA A 234 -24.29 -8.58 -28.23
CA ALA A 234 -23.54 -7.36 -28.56
C ALA A 234 -23.90 -6.18 -27.65
N THR A 235 -25.18 -6.03 -27.27
CA THR A 235 -25.63 -5.00 -26.33
C THR A 235 -25.13 -5.29 -24.92
N VAL A 236 -25.18 -6.55 -24.48
CA VAL A 236 -24.61 -6.96 -23.18
C VAL A 236 -23.10 -6.73 -23.14
N ALA A 237 -22.37 -7.01 -24.23
CA ALA A 237 -20.94 -6.74 -24.33
C ALA A 237 -20.63 -5.25 -24.23
N LEU A 238 -21.35 -4.40 -24.96
CA LEU A 238 -21.18 -2.93 -24.89
C LEU A 238 -21.52 -2.40 -23.49
N LEU A 239 -22.61 -2.85 -22.88
CA LEU A 239 -22.98 -2.46 -21.53
C LEU A 239 -22.00 -2.96 -20.48
N THR A 240 -21.37 -4.12 -20.70
CA THR A 240 -20.28 -4.60 -19.86
C THR A 240 -19.06 -3.69 -19.97
N GLU A 241 -18.70 -3.21 -21.16
CA GLU A 241 -17.62 -2.23 -21.35
C GLU A 241 -17.96 -0.85 -20.75
N VAL A 242 -19.18 -0.36 -20.94
CA VAL A 242 -19.67 0.87 -20.30
C VAL A 242 -19.70 0.74 -18.78
N ALA A 243 -20.15 -0.40 -18.24
CA ALA A 243 -20.15 -0.66 -16.80
C ALA A 243 -18.72 -0.73 -16.25
N LYS A 244 -17.76 -1.32 -16.98
CA LYS A 244 -16.33 -1.30 -16.59
C LYS A 244 -15.77 0.12 -16.55
N ASP A 245 -16.01 0.91 -17.59
CA ASP A 245 -15.55 2.30 -17.68
C ASP A 245 -16.19 3.19 -16.60
N GLN A 246 -17.49 3.04 -16.35
CA GLN A 246 -18.19 3.76 -15.27
C GLN A 246 -17.78 3.28 -13.86
N THR A 247 -17.47 1.99 -13.67
CA THR A 247 -16.93 1.45 -12.42
C THR A 247 -15.54 2.03 -12.11
N MET A 248 -14.78 2.43 -13.14
CA MET A 248 -13.51 3.15 -12.97
C MET A 248 -13.71 4.62 -12.59
N ARG A 249 -14.91 5.18 -12.79
CA ARG A 249 -15.26 6.59 -12.51
C ARG A 249 -16.01 6.80 -11.20
N LEU A 250 -16.53 5.73 -10.58
CA LEU A 250 -17.12 5.78 -9.24
C LEU A 250 -16.02 5.74 -8.17
N PRO A 251 -16.05 6.61 -7.15
CA PRO A 251 -15.07 6.58 -6.08
C PRO A 251 -15.21 5.28 -5.29
N LYS A 252 -14.22 4.39 -5.40
CA LYS A 252 -14.11 3.16 -4.60
C LYS A 252 -13.52 3.40 -3.21
N SER A 253 -13.06 4.62 -2.97
CA SER A 253 -12.47 5.06 -1.72
C SER A 253 -12.69 6.54 -1.46
N VAL A 254 -12.64 6.93 -0.20
CA VAL A 254 -12.66 8.32 0.25
C VAL A 254 -11.45 8.60 1.14
N GLY A 255 -10.98 9.86 1.14
CA GLY A 255 -9.89 10.29 2.00
C GLY A 255 -10.28 10.26 3.50
N TRP A 256 -9.26 10.18 4.37
CA TRP A 256 -9.43 10.09 5.82
C TRP A 256 -10.22 11.25 6.44
N HIS A 257 -10.22 12.43 5.83
CA HIS A 257 -10.98 13.59 6.30
C HIS A 257 -12.50 13.41 6.23
N HIS A 258 -12.99 12.45 5.42
CA HIS A 258 -14.40 12.07 5.37
C HIS A 258 -14.79 11.01 6.41
N TYR A 259 -13.88 10.59 7.28
CA TYR A 259 -14.16 9.57 8.30
C TYR A 259 -15.41 9.84 9.15
N PRO A 260 -15.68 11.08 9.64
CA PRO A 260 -16.89 11.33 10.42
C PRO A 260 -18.18 10.98 9.65
N GLN A 261 -18.31 11.42 8.39
CA GLN A 261 -19.48 11.14 7.56
C GLN A 261 -19.54 9.67 7.16
N TRP A 262 -18.39 9.08 6.84
CA TRP A 262 -18.28 7.67 6.50
C TRP A 262 -18.71 6.77 7.67
N PHE A 263 -18.33 7.11 8.91
CA PHE A 263 -18.72 6.38 10.12
C PHE A 263 -20.24 6.39 10.30
N GLU A 264 -20.89 7.54 10.16
CA GLU A 264 -22.34 7.67 10.31
C GLU A 264 -23.13 6.78 9.34
N VAL A 265 -22.60 6.56 8.13
CA VAL A 265 -23.25 5.73 7.11
C VAL A 265 -22.97 4.25 7.32
N PHE A 266 -21.72 3.88 7.62
CA PHE A 266 -21.29 2.48 7.52
C PHE A 266 -21.05 1.78 8.85
N GLN A 267 -20.83 2.51 9.95
CA GLN A 267 -20.39 1.92 11.23
C GLN A 267 -21.47 1.88 12.31
N ARG A 268 -22.54 2.67 12.18
CA ARG A 268 -23.62 2.71 13.17
C ARG A 268 -24.26 1.33 13.36
N LEU A 269 -24.47 0.98 14.63
CA LEU A 269 -25.12 -0.26 15.02
C LEU A 269 -26.65 -0.20 14.96
N ASP A 270 -27.24 1.00 14.85
CA ASP A 270 -28.70 1.21 14.93
C ASP A 270 -29.50 0.45 13.86
N SER A 271 -28.85 0.06 12.77
CA SER A 271 -29.44 -0.71 11.66
C SER A 271 -29.22 -2.22 11.79
N LEU A 272 -28.43 -2.68 12.76
CA LEU A 272 -28.12 -4.09 12.96
C LEU A 272 -29.06 -4.75 13.97
N PRO A 273 -29.38 -6.05 13.80
CA PRO A 273 -30.11 -6.80 14.81
C PRO A 273 -29.32 -6.82 16.12
N LEU A 274 -29.98 -6.50 17.22
CA LEU A 274 -29.40 -6.63 18.55
C LEU A 274 -29.26 -8.13 18.89
N PRO A 275 -28.04 -8.64 19.10
CA PRO A 275 -27.86 -10.03 19.49
C PRO A 275 -28.39 -10.26 20.91
N PRO A 276 -28.93 -11.46 21.22
CA PRO A 276 -29.32 -11.79 22.57
C PRO A 276 -28.08 -11.79 23.47
N LEU A 277 -28.17 -11.17 24.63
CA LEU A 277 -27.06 -11.18 25.56
C LEU A 277 -27.00 -12.55 26.26
N GLN A 278 -25.91 -13.26 26.04
CA GLN A 278 -25.58 -14.48 26.77
C GLN A 278 -24.50 -14.17 27.82
N GLY A 279 -24.47 -14.96 28.89
CA GLY A 279 -23.53 -14.77 29.99
C GLY A 279 -23.82 -13.57 30.88
N LYS A 280 -22.97 -13.38 31.88
CA LYS A 280 -23.00 -12.28 32.84
C LYS A 280 -21.83 -11.34 32.55
N LEU A 281 -22.15 -10.12 32.12
CA LEU A 281 -21.17 -9.12 31.69
C LEU A 281 -20.65 -8.28 32.87
N GLY A 282 -19.33 -8.23 33.00
CA GLY A 282 -18.60 -7.30 33.84
C GLY A 282 -17.89 -6.23 33.02
N VAL A 283 -17.79 -5.02 33.56
CA VAL A 283 -16.94 -3.94 33.06
C VAL A 283 -15.87 -3.65 34.10
N LEU A 284 -14.61 -3.74 33.68
CA LEU A 284 -13.45 -3.32 34.45
C LEU A 284 -13.11 -1.88 34.06
N LEU A 285 -13.51 -0.92 34.90
CA LEU A 285 -13.22 0.49 34.66
C LEU A 285 -11.82 0.83 35.18
N LEU A 286 -10.89 1.10 34.26
CA LEU A 286 -9.51 1.49 34.54
C LEU A 286 -9.47 3.00 34.83
N SER A 287 -9.20 3.39 36.07
CA SER A 287 -9.27 4.79 36.51
C SER A 287 -8.14 5.14 37.48
N ASP A 288 -7.56 6.32 37.29
CA ASP A 288 -6.65 6.95 38.24
C ASP A 288 -7.40 7.76 39.33
N GLY A 289 -8.73 7.65 39.40
CA GLY A 289 -9.59 8.35 40.36
C GLY A 289 -10.12 9.71 39.88
N ASP A 290 -10.03 10.01 38.58
CA ASP A 290 -10.60 11.22 37.99
C ASP A 290 -12.13 11.06 37.78
N ALA A 291 -12.90 11.61 38.72
CA ALA A 291 -14.36 11.56 38.71
C ALA A 291 -15.00 12.23 37.48
N ALA A 292 -14.33 13.16 36.79
CA ALA A 292 -14.86 13.74 35.55
C ALA A 292 -14.77 12.74 34.40
N ARG A 293 -13.63 12.05 34.28
CA ARG A 293 -13.41 10.99 33.28
C ARG A 293 -14.30 9.79 33.51
N GLU A 294 -14.42 9.32 34.75
CA GLU A 294 -15.32 8.22 35.10
C GLU A 294 -16.77 8.53 34.70
N ARG A 295 -17.25 9.76 34.95
CA ARG A 295 -18.61 10.18 34.56
C ARG A 295 -18.85 10.09 33.05
N ILE A 296 -17.85 10.37 32.22
CA ILE A 296 -17.95 10.24 30.76
C ILE A 296 -18.18 8.77 30.38
N SER A 297 -17.35 7.87 30.90
CA SER A 297 -17.45 6.43 30.66
C SER A 297 -18.78 5.86 31.15
N PHE A 298 -19.19 6.18 32.39
CA PHE A 298 -20.48 5.75 32.95
C PHE A 298 -21.68 6.26 32.14
N LYS A 299 -21.62 7.48 31.60
CA LYS A 299 -22.67 8.01 30.72
C LYS A 299 -22.81 7.16 29.45
N SER A 300 -21.69 6.75 28.84
CA SER A 300 -21.71 5.88 27.66
C SER A 300 -22.23 4.47 27.97
N LEU A 301 -21.85 3.90 29.13
CA LEU A 301 -22.36 2.59 29.58
C LEU A 301 -23.88 2.61 29.76
N ASN A 302 -24.43 3.67 30.36
CA ASN A 302 -25.86 3.86 30.52
C ASN A 302 -26.60 4.06 29.18
N ALA A 303 -25.89 4.53 28.14
CA ALA A 303 -26.44 4.70 26.80
C ALA A 303 -26.43 3.39 25.97
N CYS A 304 -25.76 2.32 26.42
CA CYS A 304 -25.67 1.04 25.72
C CYS A 304 -26.96 0.19 25.77
N GLY A 305 -28.09 0.77 26.21
CA GLY A 305 -29.40 0.13 26.20
C GLY A 305 -29.81 -0.47 27.54
N THR A 306 -30.65 -1.52 27.52
CA THR A 306 -31.28 -2.12 28.72
C THR A 306 -30.34 -3.01 29.55
N VAL A 307 -29.11 -3.21 29.09
CA VAL A 307 -28.12 -4.06 29.75
C VAL A 307 -27.36 -3.24 30.79
N GLN A 308 -27.45 -3.64 32.05
CA GLN A 308 -26.69 -3.04 33.14
C GLN A 308 -25.55 -3.99 33.54
N PRO A 309 -24.31 -3.75 33.10
CA PRO A 309 -23.18 -4.59 33.48
C PRO A 309 -22.84 -4.40 34.96
N LEU A 310 -22.23 -5.42 35.57
CA LEU A 310 -21.54 -5.20 36.85
C LEU A 310 -20.26 -4.40 36.59
N VAL A 311 -20.04 -3.32 37.33
CA VAL A 311 -18.86 -2.48 37.15
C VAL A 311 -17.96 -2.59 38.38
N ALA A 312 -16.69 -2.88 38.16
CA ALA A 312 -15.65 -2.78 39.19
C ALA A 312 -14.58 -1.79 38.72
N ILE A 313 -14.17 -0.88 39.61
CA ILE A 313 -13.17 0.15 39.31
C ILE A 313 -11.81 -0.35 39.81
N ALA A 314 -10.78 -0.22 38.98
CA ALA A 314 -9.41 -0.55 39.33
C ALA A 314 -8.43 0.55 38.92
N ALA A 315 -7.40 0.76 39.73
CA ALA A 315 -6.23 1.47 39.27
C ALA A 315 -5.49 0.63 38.23
N PRO A 316 -5.01 1.20 37.10
CA PRO A 316 -4.25 0.45 36.09
C PRO A 316 -3.01 -0.28 36.63
N SER A 317 -2.51 0.15 37.79
CA SER A 317 -1.37 -0.44 38.48
C SER A 317 -1.70 -1.71 39.29
N ASN A 318 -2.97 -1.98 39.60
CA ASN A 318 -3.37 -3.19 40.33
C ASN A 318 -4.83 -3.57 40.06
N LEU A 319 -5.02 -4.62 39.27
CA LEU A 319 -6.33 -5.08 38.80
C LEU A 319 -6.95 -6.20 39.64
N LEU A 320 -6.14 -6.90 40.44
CA LEU A 320 -6.57 -8.13 41.12
C LEU A 320 -7.85 -7.98 41.96
N PRO A 321 -8.02 -6.93 42.80
CA PRO A 321 -9.22 -6.82 43.64
C PRO A 321 -10.50 -6.69 42.81
N ALA A 322 -10.49 -5.84 41.78
CA ALA A 322 -11.65 -5.60 40.93
C ALA A 322 -11.97 -6.81 40.04
N LEU A 323 -10.94 -7.47 39.50
CA LEU A 323 -11.12 -8.70 38.73
C LEU A 323 -11.68 -9.84 39.60
N ALA A 324 -11.14 -10.02 40.80
CA ALA A 324 -11.65 -11.02 41.74
C ALA A 324 -13.13 -10.78 42.05
N GLN A 325 -13.50 -9.52 42.33
CA GLN A 325 -14.90 -9.13 42.54
C GLN A 325 -15.79 -9.53 41.36
N LEU A 326 -15.43 -9.14 40.13
CA LEU A 326 -16.23 -9.48 38.94
C LEU A 326 -16.35 -10.99 38.73
N LEU A 327 -15.26 -11.74 38.93
CA LEU A 327 -15.25 -13.20 38.76
C LEU A 327 -16.05 -13.92 39.85
N GLU A 328 -15.98 -13.48 41.11
CA GLU A 328 -16.75 -14.01 42.24
C GLU A 328 -18.23 -13.70 42.12
N ASP A 329 -18.56 -12.52 41.59
CA ASP A 329 -19.93 -12.17 41.21
C ASP A 329 -20.43 -12.99 40.01
N GLY A 330 -19.59 -13.85 39.41
CA GLY A 330 -19.97 -14.77 38.35
C GLY A 330 -19.99 -14.15 36.96
N CYS A 331 -19.31 -13.02 36.75
CA CYS A 331 -19.08 -12.50 35.40
C CYS A 331 -18.23 -13.49 34.61
N ASP A 332 -18.75 -13.96 33.47
CA ASP A 332 -18.06 -14.85 32.55
C ASP A 332 -17.45 -14.11 31.36
N ARG A 333 -17.74 -12.81 31.23
CA ARG A 333 -17.24 -11.91 30.18
C ARG A 333 -16.87 -10.58 30.82
N ILE A 334 -15.65 -10.11 30.58
CA ILE A 334 -15.13 -8.88 31.19
C ILE A 334 -14.63 -7.95 30.10
N LEU A 335 -15.21 -6.75 30.04
CA LEU A 335 -14.84 -5.67 29.14
C LEU A 335 -14.01 -4.61 29.88
N PRO A 336 -12.74 -4.38 29.52
CA PRO A 336 -11.97 -3.24 30.00
C PRO A 336 -12.45 -1.92 29.37
N LEU A 337 -12.55 -0.87 30.18
CA LEU A 337 -12.85 0.49 29.71
C LEU A 337 -11.97 1.50 30.45
N TRP A 338 -11.24 2.34 29.72
CA TRP A 338 -10.48 3.42 30.33
C TRP A 338 -11.39 4.58 30.73
N ALA A 339 -11.17 5.14 31.93
CA ALA A 339 -11.91 6.31 32.37
C ALA A 339 -11.67 7.50 31.41
N GLY A 340 -12.75 8.03 30.85
CA GLY A 340 -12.76 9.08 29.84
C GLY A 340 -13.05 8.57 28.42
N ASP A 341 -12.83 7.27 28.18
CA ASP A 341 -13.23 6.62 26.93
C ASP A 341 -14.72 6.24 26.97
N GLN A 342 -15.31 6.00 25.80
CA GLN A 342 -16.72 5.75 25.62
C GLN A 342 -16.97 4.51 24.77
N LEU A 343 -18.11 3.86 24.97
CA LEU A 343 -18.59 2.81 24.08
C LEU A 343 -19.66 3.35 23.11
N ALA A 344 -19.68 2.79 21.91
CA ALA A 344 -20.77 3.04 20.97
C ALA A 344 -22.12 2.56 21.54
N SER A 345 -23.21 3.17 21.10
CA SER A 345 -24.55 2.69 21.46
C SER A 345 -24.71 1.23 21.05
N LEU A 346 -25.28 0.39 21.94
CA LEU A 346 -25.44 -1.05 21.76
C LEU A 346 -24.14 -1.89 21.73
N ALA A 347 -22.96 -1.29 21.93
CA ALA A 347 -21.68 -1.99 21.85
C ALA A 347 -21.58 -3.20 22.80
N LEU A 348 -22.11 -3.10 24.03
CA LEU A 348 -22.03 -4.18 25.02
C LEU A 348 -22.65 -5.50 24.52
N ALA A 349 -23.80 -5.43 23.84
CA ALA A 349 -24.47 -6.62 23.31
C ALA A 349 -23.66 -7.23 22.17
N HIS A 350 -23.19 -6.40 21.24
CA HIS A 350 -22.41 -6.86 20.09
C HIS A 350 -21.05 -7.44 20.51
N LEU A 351 -20.32 -6.80 21.41
CA LEU A 351 -19.05 -7.31 21.94
C LEU A 351 -19.27 -8.60 22.73
N SER A 352 -20.28 -8.65 23.60
CA SER A 352 -20.60 -9.87 24.34
C SER A 352 -20.83 -11.05 23.40
N ALA A 353 -21.67 -10.87 22.38
CA ALA A 353 -22.03 -11.94 21.45
C ALA A 353 -20.84 -12.54 20.67
N LEU A 354 -19.71 -11.84 20.57
CA LEU A 354 -18.49 -12.38 19.93
C LEU A 354 -17.86 -13.55 20.71
N LEU A 355 -18.24 -13.76 21.97
CA LEU A 355 -17.77 -14.88 22.77
C LEU A 355 -18.73 -16.09 22.74
N ASP A 356 -19.89 -15.97 22.08
CA ASP A 356 -20.91 -17.02 22.02
C ASP A 356 -20.47 -18.22 21.16
N ASP A 357 -19.55 -18.00 20.22
CA ASP A 357 -19.03 -19.03 19.31
C ASP A 357 -17.84 -19.82 19.88
N GLY A 358 -17.49 -19.58 21.16
CA GLY A 358 -16.40 -20.24 21.84
C GLY A 358 -15.05 -19.52 21.72
N SER A 359 -15.01 -18.33 21.11
CA SER A 359 -13.84 -17.45 21.14
C SER A 359 -13.38 -17.19 22.59
N ALA A 360 -12.07 -17.30 22.84
CA ALA A 360 -11.52 -17.08 24.18
C ALA A 360 -11.60 -15.59 24.58
N TRP A 361 -11.40 -14.73 23.59
CA TRP A 361 -11.62 -13.30 23.68
C TRP A 361 -11.86 -12.71 22.30
N ALA A 362 -12.35 -11.48 22.27
CA ALA A 362 -12.66 -10.78 21.04
C ALA A 362 -12.31 -9.30 21.14
N PHE A 363 -12.25 -8.61 20.01
CA PHE A 363 -12.06 -7.17 19.96
C PHE A 363 -12.79 -6.53 18.79
N ALA A 364 -13.10 -5.25 18.96
CA ALA A 364 -13.61 -4.37 17.93
C ALA A 364 -12.58 -3.28 17.60
N ASP A 365 -12.84 -2.52 16.55
CA ASP A 365 -12.06 -1.34 16.21
C ASP A 365 -12.37 -0.19 17.16
N CYS A 366 -11.46 0.79 17.19
CA CYS A 366 -11.67 2.00 17.96
C CYS A 366 -11.35 3.24 17.15
N ASP A 367 -11.91 4.37 17.55
CA ASP A 367 -11.52 5.67 17.03
C ASP A 367 -11.27 6.64 18.18
N ARG A 368 -11.27 7.94 17.90
CA ARG A 368 -11.05 8.98 18.89
C ARG A 368 -12.12 10.07 18.77
N ASP A 369 -12.56 10.57 19.92
CA ASP A 369 -13.35 11.80 19.99
C ASP A 369 -12.58 12.96 19.35
N GLY A 370 -13.19 13.66 18.40
CA GLY A 370 -12.69 14.89 17.81
C GLY A 370 -12.97 16.12 18.69
N PRO A 371 -12.32 17.27 18.44
CA PRO A 371 -12.47 18.47 19.25
C PRO A 371 -13.90 19.03 19.35
N GLN A 372 -14.76 18.75 18.37
CA GLN A 372 -16.16 19.18 18.33
C GLN A 372 -17.14 18.03 18.63
N GLY A 373 -16.64 16.88 19.09
CA GLY A 373 -17.42 15.67 19.40
C GLY A 373 -17.62 14.72 18.21
N GLU A 374 -17.14 15.07 17.02
CA GLU A 374 -17.12 14.22 15.84
C GLU A 374 -16.23 12.97 16.02
N ARG A 375 -16.40 11.95 15.18
CA ARG A 375 -15.53 10.77 15.16
C ARG A 375 -14.27 11.07 14.35
N SER A 376 -13.09 10.71 14.86
CA SER A 376 -11.80 10.98 14.18
C SER A 376 -10.78 9.86 14.42
N LEU A 377 -9.77 9.76 13.55
CA LEU A 377 -8.56 8.94 13.77
C LEU A 377 -8.84 7.47 14.17
N PRO A 378 -9.48 6.69 13.27
CA PRO A 378 -9.77 5.29 13.54
C PRO A 378 -8.52 4.42 13.54
N TRP A 379 -8.49 3.50 14.48
CA TRP A 379 -7.63 2.32 14.47
C TRP A 379 -8.45 1.17 13.90
N LEU A 380 -8.31 0.97 12.59
CA LEU A 380 -8.93 -0.12 11.83
C LEU A 380 -7.96 -1.30 11.84
N LYS A 381 -8.30 -2.34 12.60
CA LYS A 381 -7.33 -3.34 13.03
C LYS A 381 -7.31 -4.56 12.10
N PRO A 382 -6.16 -5.24 11.94
CA PRO A 382 -6.15 -6.59 11.37
C PRO A 382 -6.79 -7.59 12.35
N VAL A 383 -6.83 -8.87 11.97
CA VAL A 383 -7.03 -9.96 12.94
C VAL A 383 -5.91 -9.97 14.00
N TRP A 384 -6.10 -10.71 15.09
CA TRP A 384 -5.10 -10.83 16.16
C TRP A 384 -3.74 -11.25 15.59
N ASP A 385 -2.73 -10.45 15.90
CA ASP A 385 -1.34 -10.64 15.52
C ASP A 385 -0.45 -10.31 16.73
N ILE A 386 0.13 -11.34 17.32
CA ILE A 386 1.00 -11.19 18.49
C ILE A 386 2.27 -10.40 18.17
N ASP A 387 2.78 -10.46 16.94
CA ASP A 387 3.97 -9.73 16.53
C ASP A 387 3.70 -8.23 16.49
N LEU A 388 2.54 -7.86 15.94
CA LEU A 388 2.04 -6.50 15.99
C LEU A 388 1.76 -6.06 17.44
N PHE A 389 1.15 -6.91 18.27
CA PHE A 389 0.89 -6.60 19.68
C PHE A 389 2.16 -6.33 20.48
N ILE A 390 3.23 -7.13 20.28
CA ILE A 390 4.54 -6.91 20.88
C ILE A 390 5.02 -5.49 20.54
N GLY A 391 4.99 -5.14 19.24
CA GLY A 391 5.41 -3.83 18.74
C GLY A 391 4.55 -2.68 19.26
N ALA A 392 3.24 -2.81 19.19
CA ALA A 392 2.25 -1.83 19.62
C ALA A 392 0.93 -2.50 20.03
N ASP A 393 0.41 -2.13 21.20
CA ASP A 393 -0.92 -2.60 21.61
C ASP A 393 -2.01 -1.74 20.95
N ILE A 394 -2.51 -2.25 19.82
CA ILE A 394 -3.69 -1.69 19.14
C ILE A 394 -4.95 -2.50 19.44
N PHE A 395 -4.85 -3.66 20.08
CA PHE A 395 -5.93 -4.64 20.15
C PHE A 395 -6.80 -4.45 21.39
N THR A 396 -6.21 -4.08 22.52
CA THR A 396 -6.93 -4.05 23.79
C THR A 396 -8.00 -2.96 23.92
N PRO A 397 -7.91 -1.76 23.28
CA PRO A 397 -9.02 -0.82 23.27
C PRO A 397 -10.19 -1.39 22.47
N GLY A 398 -11.30 -1.70 23.13
CA GLY A 398 -12.44 -2.37 22.50
C GLY A 398 -12.37 -3.91 22.55
N ALA A 399 -11.46 -4.47 23.35
CA ALA A 399 -11.45 -5.90 23.64
C ALA A 399 -12.52 -6.31 24.67
N ILE A 400 -12.88 -7.58 24.66
CA ILE A 400 -13.70 -8.26 25.67
C ILE A 400 -13.13 -9.66 25.88
N PHE A 401 -12.94 -10.05 27.15
CA PHE A 401 -12.27 -11.29 27.50
C PHE A 401 -13.22 -12.26 28.18
N GLY A 402 -13.12 -13.55 27.83
CA GLY A 402 -13.75 -14.61 28.59
C GLY A 402 -13.11 -14.75 29.98
N ALA A 403 -13.91 -15.11 30.98
CA ALA A 403 -13.39 -15.37 32.32
C ALA A 403 -12.39 -16.52 32.35
N SER A 404 -12.49 -17.49 31.43
CA SER A 404 -11.55 -18.60 31.29
C SER A 404 -10.14 -18.10 30.94
N ILE A 405 -10.01 -17.26 29.90
CA ILE A 405 -8.70 -16.76 29.47
C ILE A 405 -8.08 -15.82 30.50
N ILE A 406 -8.89 -15.03 31.21
CA ILE A 406 -8.41 -14.21 32.34
C ILE A 406 -7.86 -15.11 33.46
N LYS A 407 -8.58 -16.16 33.86
CA LYS A 407 -8.11 -17.07 34.91
C LYS A 407 -6.81 -17.77 34.52
N GLN A 408 -6.67 -18.17 33.26
CA GLN A 408 -5.43 -18.76 32.74
C GLN A 408 -4.28 -17.75 32.76
N ALA A 409 -4.51 -16.52 32.29
CA ALA A 409 -3.52 -15.44 32.34
C ALA A 409 -3.05 -15.17 33.78
N LEU A 410 -3.99 -15.05 34.73
CA LEU A 410 -3.67 -14.84 36.14
C LEU A 410 -2.87 -16.01 36.73
N ALA A 411 -3.20 -17.26 36.37
CA ALA A 411 -2.45 -18.42 36.80
C ALA A 411 -1.00 -18.41 36.28
N LEU A 412 -0.78 -18.00 35.02
CA LEU A 412 0.56 -17.84 34.43
C LEU A 412 1.38 -16.76 35.15
N LEU A 413 0.77 -15.61 35.43
CA LEU A 413 1.43 -14.47 36.08
C LEU A 413 1.78 -14.75 37.56
N THR A 414 0.96 -15.56 38.25
CA THR A 414 1.11 -15.83 39.69
C THR A 414 1.81 -17.15 40.02
N ALA A 415 2.19 -17.94 39.01
CA ALA A 415 2.81 -19.27 39.19
C ALA A 415 4.12 -19.24 40.01
N SER A 416 4.80 -18.10 40.09
CA SER A 416 6.03 -17.90 40.87
C SER A 416 5.80 -17.64 42.37
N GLY A 417 4.55 -17.62 42.84
CA GLY A 417 4.20 -17.57 44.26
C GLY A 417 4.34 -16.20 44.94
N ALA A 418 4.52 -15.12 44.16
CA ALA A 418 4.59 -13.76 44.69
C ALA A 418 3.21 -13.10 44.71
N ASN A 419 2.86 -12.44 45.82
CA ASN A 419 1.64 -11.65 45.99
C ASN A 419 1.79 -10.26 45.33
N THR A 420 2.30 -10.24 44.10
CA THR A 420 2.63 -9.02 43.36
C THR A 420 1.36 -8.43 42.74
N PRO A 421 1.13 -7.10 42.82
CA PRO A 421 0.03 -6.48 42.09
C PRO A 421 0.16 -6.78 40.59
N VAL A 422 -0.96 -7.14 39.95
CA VAL A 422 -1.02 -7.34 38.49
C VAL A 422 -1.51 -6.04 37.88
N ASN A 423 -0.63 -5.37 37.12
CA ASN A 423 -1.00 -4.16 36.39
C ASN A 423 -1.66 -4.51 35.04
N TRP A 424 -2.16 -3.49 34.34
CA TRP A 424 -2.81 -3.65 33.03
C TRP A 424 -1.94 -4.35 31.98
N TYR A 425 -0.66 -3.96 31.87
CA TYR A 425 0.24 -4.58 30.89
C TYR A 425 0.53 -6.03 31.24
N ASP A 426 0.68 -6.37 32.53
CA ASP A 426 0.87 -7.76 32.97
C ASP A 426 -0.31 -8.64 32.54
N LEU A 427 -1.54 -8.15 32.76
CA LEU A 427 -2.74 -8.88 32.39
C LEU A 427 -2.81 -9.12 30.87
N THR A 428 -2.56 -8.09 30.06
CA THR A 428 -2.71 -8.19 28.60
C THR A 428 -1.66 -9.11 27.99
N VAL A 429 -0.41 -9.07 28.48
CA VAL A 429 0.60 -10.04 28.04
C VAL A 429 0.34 -11.45 28.57
N GLY A 430 -0.25 -11.59 29.76
CA GLY A 430 -0.69 -12.88 30.29
C GLY A 430 -1.81 -13.49 29.45
N ILE A 431 -2.74 -12.68 28.96
CA ILE A 431 -3.80 -13.10 28.02
C ILE A 431 -3.19 -13.48 26.66
N ALA A 432 -2.24 -12.69 26.14
CA ALA A 432 -1.54 -13.03 24.90
C ALA A 432 -0.82 -14.39 25.02
N LEU A 433 -0.08 -14.62 26.11
CA LEU A 433 0.59 -15.90 26.36
C LEU A 433 -0.41 -17.06 26.52
N ALA A 434 -1.50 -16.87 27.27
CA ALA A 434 -2.54 -17.88 27.42
C ALA A 434 -3.21 -18.22 26.07
N THR A 435 -3.37 -17.21 25.20
CA THR A 435 -3.90 -17.38 23.84
C THR A 435 -3.00 -18.30 23.02
N GLU A 436 -1.68 -18.03 22.98
CA GLU A 436 -0.72 -18.87 22.26
C GLU A 436 -0.59 -20.27 22.87
N ASN A 437 -0.57 -20.40 24.21
CA ASN A 437 -0.42 -21.69 24.89
C ASN A 437 -1.61 -22.65 24.70
N THR A 438 -2.77 -22.12 24.32
CA THR A 438 -4.01 -22.90 24.18
C THR A 438 -4.55 -22.92 22.75
N ASP A 439 -3.82 -22.35 21.79
CA ASP A 439 -4.28 -22.12 20.41
C ASP A 439 -5.70 -21.51 20.41
N ALA A 440 -5.91 -20.52 21.28
CA ALA A 440 -7.24 -19.99 21.56
C ALA A 440 -7.73 -19.12 20.40
N SER A 441 -8.96 -19.36 19.94
CA SER A 441 -9.54 -18.53 18.88
C SER A 441 -9.81 -17.11 19.39
N VAL A 442 -9.37 -16.13 18.60
CA VAL A 442 -9.61 -14.70 18.85
C VAL A 442 -10.45 -14.12 17.74
N THR A 443 -11.53 -13.45 18.13
CA THR A 443 -12.48 -12.88 17.18
C THR A 443 -12.28 -11.37 17.00
N HIS A 444 -12.22 -10.91 15.76
CA HIS A 444 -12.28 -9.50 15.39
C HIS A 444 -13.63 -9.17 14.75
N LEU A 445 -14.30 -8.17 15.29
CA LEU A 445 -15.44 -7.52 14.65
C LEU A 445 -14.95 -6.21 14.00
N PRO A 446 -14.94 -6.09 12.64
CA PRO A 446 -14.49 -4.91 11.92
C PRO A 446 -15.51 -3.76 12.01
N ARG A 447 -15.77 -3.33 13.24
CA ARG A 447 -16.71 -2.30 13.67
C ARG A 447 -16.05 -1.41 14.70
N VAL A 448 -16.27 -0.11 14.58
CA VAL A 448 -15.77 0.85 15.56
C VAL A 448 -16.76 0.95 16.73
N LEU A 449 -16.48 0.22 17.81
CA LEU A 449 -17.36 0.12 18.99
C LEU A 449 -16.81 0.81 20.24
N TYR A 450 -15.55 1.23 20.17
CA TYR A 450 -14.83 1.85 21.27
C TYR A 450 -14.30 3.22 20.84
N HIS A 451 -14.55 4.24 21.65
CA HIS A 451 -14.19 5.62 21.36
C HIS A 451 -13.18 6.11 22.40
N ARG A 452 -11.94 6.31 21.97
CA ARG A 452 -10.88 6.83 22.81
C ARG A 452 -11.09 8.31 23.06
N ALA A 453 -10.73 8.79 24.24
CA ALA A 453 -10.87 10.18 24.61
C ALA A 453 -10.01 11.10 23.71
N ALA A 454 -10.48 12.32 23.45
CA ALA A 454 -9.84 13.27 22.54
C ALA A 454 -8.36 13.59 22.87
N HIS A 455 -8.00 13.50 24.15
CA HIS A 455 -6.64 13.77 24.64
C HIS A 455 -5.67 12.57 24.47
N THR A 456 -6.17 11.41 24.04
CA THR A 456 -5.32 10.25 23.79
C THR A 456 -4.49 10.44 22.51
N PRO A 457 -3.27 9.90 22.45
CA PRO A 457 -2.43 9.94 21.25
C PRO A 457 -3.16 9.40 20.01
N ALA A 458 -2.95 10.03 18.86
CA ALA A 458 -3.68 9.67 17.64
C ALA A 458 -3.37 8.24 17.19
N SER A 459 -2.12 7.82 17.41
CA SER A 459 -1.52 6.59 16.91
C SER A 459 -0.51 6.03 17.92
N PRO A 460 -0.21 4.72 17.93
CA PRO A 460 0.62 4.10 18.98
C PRO A 460 2.02 4.69 19.13
N GLU A 461 2.66 5.11 18.04
CA GLU A 461 4.01 5.68 18.06
C GLU A 461 4.11 7.02 18.80
N GLN A 462 2.97 7.71 18.96
CA GLN A 462 2.86 8.99 19.66
C GLN A 462 2.61 8.81 21.17
N GLN A 463 2.47 7.58 21.64
CA GLN A 463 2.29 7.32 23.07
C GLN A 463 3.55 7.65 23.86
N GLN A 464 3.39 7.81 25.17
CA GLN A 464 4.54 7.95 26.06
C GLN A 464 5.16 6.56 26.30
N PRO A 465 6.50 6.46 26.32
CA PRO A 465 7.17 5.20 26.63
C PRO A 465 6.81 4.72 28.05
N SER A 466 6.50 3.43 28.18
CA SER A 466 6.10 2.82 29.46
C SER A 466 7.08 1.72 29.85
N ALA A 467 7.77 1.91 30.98
CA ALA A 467 8.67 0.90 31.54
C ALA A 467 7.92 -0.38 31.95
N GLN A 468 6.68 -0.26 32.43
CA GLN A 468 5.83 -1.40 32.77
C GLN A 468 5.47 -2.21 31.52
N ARG A 469 5.13 -1.54 30.41
CA ARG A 469 4.88 -2.23 29.13
C ARG A 469 6.13 -2.95 28.62
N LEU A 470 7.28 -2.29 28.67
CA LEU A 470 8.56 -2.89 28.28
C LEU A 470 8.84 -4.16 29.07
N GLN A 471 8.72 -4.12 30.40
CA GLN A 471 8.93 -5.28 31.27
C GLN A 471 7.92 -6.41 31.02
N ALA A 472 6.64 -6.07 30.84
CA ALA A 472 5.60 -7.06 30.56
C ALA A 472 5.82 -7.76 29.21
N VAL A 473 6.17 -7.01 28.16
CA VAL A 473 6.45 -7.56 26.84
C VAL A 473 7.77 -8.34 26.84
N GLU A 474 8.79 -7.91 27.59
CA GLU A 474 10.01 -8.70 27.79
C GLU A 474 9.71 -10.04 28.46
N TRP A 475 8.88 -10.05 29.51
CA TRP A 475 8.41 -11.29 30.13
C TRP A 475 7.68 -12.18 29.13
N LEU A 476 6.75 -11.64 28.32
CA LEU A 476 6.05 -12.38 27.28
C LEU A 476 7.02 -13.05 26.30
N CYS A 477 7.95 -12.27 25.74
CA CYS A 477 8.94 -12.77 24.80
C CYS A 477 9.82 -13.87 25.41
N GLN A 478 10.22 -13.73 26.68
CA GLN A 478 10.97 -14.77 27.40
C GLN A 478 10.17 -16.06 27.61
N GLN A 479 8.85 -15.97 27.83
CA GLN A 479 7.99 -17.14 27.92
C GLN A 479 7.79 -17.82 26.56
N LEU A 480 7.67 -17.03 25.48
CA LEU A 480 7.55 -17.56 24.12
C LEU A 480 8.85 -18.19 23.62
N ALA A 481 9.99 -17.58 23.93
CA ALA A 481 11.31 -18.03 23.53
C ALA A 481 12.35 -17.66 24.61
N PRO A 482 12.81 -18.63 25.43
CA PRO A 482 13.83 -18.38 26.44
C PRO A 482 15.09 -17.75 25.84
N GLY A 483 15.51 -16.62 26.41
CA GLY A 483 16.64 -15.83 25.90
C GLY A 483 16.26 -14.68 24.99
N ALA A 484 14.98 -14.53 24.63
CA ALA A 484 14.50 -13.33 23.94
C ALA A 484 14.63 -12.09 24.84
N THR A 485 14.95 -10.95 24.22
CA THR A 485 15.01 -9.64 24.88
C THR A 485 14.14 -8.64 24.11
N VAL A 486 13.87 -7.48 24.72
CA VAL A 486 13.04 -6.44 24.10
C VAL A 486 13.72 -5.09 24.23
N SER A 487 13.70 -4.31 23.16
CA SER A 487 14.17 -2.93 23.14
C SER A 487 13.10 -1.98 22.66
N GLN A 488 13.26 -0.69 22.94
CA GLN A 488 12.47 0.36 22.30
C GLN A 488 12.92 0.56 20.86
N VAL A 489 11.99 0.98 19.99
CA VAL A 489 12.31 1.36 18.61
C VAL A 489 12.92 2.77 18.61
N ALA A 490 13.94 2.98 17.78
CA ALA A 490 14.54 4.30 17.60
C ALA A 490 13.51 5.31 17.08
N ASP A 491 13.62 6.56 17.51
CA ASP A 491 12.69 7.68 17.20
C ASP A 491 11.24 7.53 17.73
N TYR A 492 10.79 6.30 18.04
CA TYR A 492 9.45 5.97 18.54
C TYR A 492 9.51 5.09 19.79
N PRO A 493 9.95 5.61 20.96
CA PRO A 493 10.26 4.80 22.14
C PRO A 493 9.04 4.14 22.81
N ALA A 494 7.82 4.47 22.39
CA ALA A 494 6.61 3.74 22.80
C ALA A 494 6.41 2.42 22.03
N LEU A 495 6.98 2.30 20.84
CA LEU A 495 7.01 1.06 20.06
C LEU A 495 8.15 0.17 20.58
N LEU A 496 7.94 -1.14 20.52
CA LEU A 496 8.93 -2.12 20.97
C LEU A 496 9.40 -3.05 19.84
N ARG A 497 10.60 -3.59 20.01
CA ARG A 497 11.21 -4.61 19.15
C ARG A 497 11.58 -5.80 20.02
N ALA A 498 11.08 -6.98 19.66
CA ALA A 498 11.59 -8.24 20.19
C ALA A 498 12.86 -8.65 19.45
N HIS A 499 13.85 -9.14 20.21
CA HIS A 499 15.06 -9.77 19.70
C HIS A 499 14.97 -11.26 20.02
N TRP A 500 14.70 -12.06 19.00
CA TRP A 500 14.55 -13.50 19.16
C TRP A 500 15.91 -14.19 19.23
N PRO A 501 16.09 -15.19 20.11
CA PRO A 501 17.37 -15.86 20.28
C PRO A 501 17.69 -16.72 19.06
N LEU A 502 18.95 -16.67 18.63
CA LEU A 502 19.49 -17.60 17.65
C LEU A 502 20.08 -18.83 18.36
N PRO A 503 20.05 -20.03 17.75
CA PRO A 503 20.70 -21.20 18.29
C PRO A 503 22.23 -21.05 18.29
N ASP A 504 22.92 -21.73 19.22
CA ASP A 504 24.39 -21.73 19.32
C ASP A 504 25.07 -22.13 18.01
N LYS A 505 24.47 -23.10 17.31
CA LYS A 505 24.86 -23.47 15.95
C LYS A 505 23.83 -22.90 14.97
N LEU A 506 24.25 -21.89 14.22
CA LEU A 506 23.43 -21.30 13.18
C LEU A 506 23.18 -22.30 12.03
N PRO A 507 21.95 -22.40 11.51
CA PRO A 507 21.65 -23.23 10.36
C PRO A 507 22.31 -22.67 9.10
N ARG A 508 22.65 -23.54 8.15
CA ARG A 508 23.14 -23.07 6.85
C ARG A 508 22.03 -22.37 6.07
N VAL A 509 22.34 -21.21 5.50
CA VAL A 509 21.43 -20.44 4.62
C VAL A 509 21.92 -20.54 3.18
N SER A 510 21.03 -20.88 2.25
CA SER A 510 21.31 -20.82 0.81
C SER A 510 20.57 -19.65 0.17
N LEU A 511 21.31 -18.63 -0.28
CA LEU A 511 20.76 -17.49 -1.03
C LEU A 511 20.82 -17.78 -2.53
N ILE A 512 19.66 -17.71 -3.17
CA ILE A 512 19.44 -18.00 -4.58
C ILE A 512 19.31 -16.67 -5.32
N VAL A 513 20.22 -16.43 -6.27
CA VAL A 513 20.32 -15.17 -7.01
C VAL A 513 20.23 -15.42 -8.51
N PRO A 514 19.03 -15.36 -9.11
CA PRO A 514 18.85 -15.38 -10.56
C PRO A 514 19.45 -14.12 -11.19
N THR A 515 20.16 -14.26 -12.31
CA THR A 515 20.75 -13.10 -12.99
C THR A 515 20.79 -13.26 -14.51
N ARG A 516 20.88 -12.13 -15.20
CA ARG A 516 21.19 -12.02 -16.62
C ARG A 516 21.82 -10.65 -16.88
N ASP A 517 23.05 -10.64 -17.38
CA ASP A 517 23.82 -9.43 -17.67
C ASP A 517 23.93 -8.49 -16.45
N GLN A 518 23.99 -7.17 -16.67
CA GLN A 518 23.97 -6.14 -15.62
C GLN A 518 25.05 -6.32 -14.55
N TYR A 519 26.30 -6.49 -14.98
CA TYR A 519 27.46 -6.69 -14.11
C TYR A 519 27.45 -5.81 -12.86
N LYS A 520 27.17 -4.50 -12.99
CA LYS A 520 27.21 -3.57 -11.85
C LYS A 520 26.24 -3.96 -10.74
N LEU A 521 25.00 -4.32 -11.09
CA LEU A 521 23.98 -4.72 -10.12
C LEU A 521 24.38 -6.04 -9.47
N LEU A 522 24.72 -7.04 -10.30
CA LEU A 522 25.12 -8.36 -9.82
C LEU A 522 26.36 -8.27 -8.91
N HIS A 523 27.36 -7.49 -9.29
CA HIS A 523 28.57 -7.29 -8.52
C HIS A 523 28.27 -6.64 -7.18
N THR A 524 27.52 -5.52 -7.15
CA THR A 524 27.13 -4.89 -5.88
C THR A 524 26.37 -5.86 -4.97
N CYS A 525 25.43 -6.63 -5.52
CA CYS A 525 24.66 -7.61 -4.77
C CYS A 525 25.55 -8.71 -4.19
N ILE A 526 26.34 -9.40 -5.01
CA ILE A 526 27.16 -10.53 -4.56
C ILE A 526 28.29 -10.09 -3.63
N GLU A 527 28.95 -8.96 -3.88
CA GLU A 527 29.96 -8.44 -2.96
C GLU A 527 29.35 -8.04 -1.61
N GLY A 528 28.16 -7.45 -1.58
CA GLY A 528 27.45 -7.16 -0.33
C GLY A 528 27.07 -8.43 0.42
N LEU A 529 26.59 -9.46 -0.29
CA LEU A 529 26.29 -10.77 0.32
C LEU A 529 27.53 -11.46 0.91
N LEU A 530 28.68 -11.35 0.24
CA LEU A 530 29.92 -11.99 0.69
C LEU A 530 30.64 -11.21 1.80
N ASN A 531 30.66 -9.88 1.72
CA ASN A 531 31.55 -9.05 2.53
C ASN A 531 30.82 -8.18 3.56
N GLU A 532 29.52 -7.91 3.36
CA GLU A 532 28.75 -6.97 4.19
C GLU A 532 27.63 -7.66 4.97
N THR A 533 27.43 -8.97 4.79
CA THR A 533 26.44 -9.75 5.54
C THR A 533 27.11 -10.48 6.71
N ASP A 534 26.69 -10.19 7.94
CA ASP A 534 27.16 -10.87 9.15
C ASP A 534 26.41 -12.20 9.34
N TYR A 535 26.73 -13.20 8.52
CA TYR A 535 26.24 -14.57 8.69
C TYR A 535 27.30 -15.61 8.32
N PRO A 536 27.70 -16.51 9.24
CA PRO A 536 28.90 -17.32 9.04
C PRO A 536 28.73 -18.54 8.12
N ASP A 537 27.55 -19.15 8.05
CA ASP A 537 27.30 -20.37 7.25
C ASP A 537 26.37 -20.08 6.07
N LEU A 538 26.95 -19.41 5.06
CA LEU A 538 26.26 -18.88 3.90
C LEU A 538 26.66 -19.63 2.62
N GLU A 539 25.67 -20.14 1.89
CA GLU A 539 25.81 -20.62 0.52
C GLU A 539 25.18 -19.61 -0.43
N ILE A 540 25.90 -19.21 -1.49
CA ILE A 540 25.36 -18.37 -2.54
C ILE A 540 25.29 -19.19 -3.83
N VAL A 541 24.09 -19.23 -4.42
CA VAL A 541 23.81 -19.92 -5.67
C VAL A 541 23.36 -18.89 -6.71
N VAL A 542 24.23 -18.55 -7.65
CA VAL A 542 23.94 -17.63 -8.75
C VAL A 542 23.47 -18.43 -9.95
N ILE A 543 22.34 -18.05 -10.55
CA ILE A 543 21.78 -18.73 -11.71
C ILE A 543 21.83 -17.80 -12.91
N ASP A 544 22.73 -18.10 -13.85
CA ASP A 544 22.90 -17.34 -15.08
C ASP A 544 21.86 -17.74 -16.11
N ASN A 545 20.92 -16.85 -16.42
CA ASN A 545 19.94 -17.02 -17.47
C ASN A 545 20.39 -16.39 -18.79
N GLN A 546 21.41 -17.00 -19.39
CA GLN A 546 21.93 -16.66 -20.72
C GLN A 546 22.51 -15.24 -20.78
N SER A 547 23.38 -14.87 -19.83
CA SER A 547 24.18 -13.64 -19.95
C SER A 547 25.03 -13.68 -21.21
N SER A 548 25.17 -12.51 -21.82
CA SER A 548 25.94 -12.26 -23.03
C SER A 548 26.95 -11.12 -22.86
N ASP A 549 26.80 -10.29 -21.83
CA ASP A 549 27.76 -9.28 -21.44
C ASP A 549 29.11 -9.93 -21.04
N PRO A 550 30.21 -9.64 -21.75
CA PRO A 550 31.52 -10.18 -21.43
C PRO A 550 31.97 -9.90 -19.99
N GLN A 551 31.57 -8.75 -19.43
CA GLN A 551 31.93 -8.37 -18.06
C GLN A 551 31.21 -9.26 -17.04
N THR A 552 29.90 -9.46 -17.18
CA THR A 552 29.13 -10.42 -16.37
C THR A 552 29.70 -11.84 -16.49
N LEU A 553 29.99 -12.33 -17.70
CA LEU A 553 30.53 -13.69 -17.89
C LEU A 553 31.90 -13.89 -17.23
N THR A 554 32.76 -12.87 -17.29
CA THR A 554 34.07 -12.89 -16.61
C THR A 554 33.88 -12.97 -15.10
N TYR A 555 32.97 -12.16 -14.55
CA TYR A 555 32.67 -12.14 -13.12
C TYR A 555 32.06 -13.45 -12.63
N LEU A 556 31.11 -14.04 -13.36
CA LEU A 556 30.54 -15.35 -13.04
C LEU A 556 31.63 -16.44 -12.96
N THR A 557 32.63 -16.38 -13.84
CA THR A 557 33.77 -17.31 -13.80
C THR A 557 34.62 -17.09 -12.54
N GLU A 558 34.85 -15.83 -12.15
CA GLU A 558 35.55 -15.46 -10.92
C GLU A 558 34.80 -15.96 -9.67
N LEU A 559 33.48 -15.73 -9.60
CA LEU A 559 32.63 -16.15 -8.49
C LEU A 559 32.73 -17.65 -8.20
N ALA A 560 32.77 -18.48 -9.24
CA ALA A 560 32.95 -19.92 -9.09
C ALA A 560 34.26 -20.28 -8.36
N THR A 561 35.33 -19.50 -8.55
CA THR A 561 36.62 -19.69 -7.85
C THR A 561 36.59 -19.25 -6.38
N ARG A 562 35.61 -18.41 -6.02
CA ARG A 562 35.41 -17.86 -4.67
C ARG A 562 34.44 -18.69 -3.82
N GLY A 563 34.02 -19.87 -4.32
CA GLY A 563 33.12 -20.77 -3.61
C GLY A 563 31.63 -20.47 -3.83
N VAL A 564 31.28 -19.52 -4.70
CA VAL A 564 29.88 -19.29 -5.13
C VAL A 564 29.49 -20.35 -6.14
N THR A 565 28.32 -20.97 -5.97
CA THR A 565 27.82 -21.94 -6.95
C THR A 565 27.19 -21.19 -8.12
N VAL A 566 27.76 -21.32 -9.32
CA VAL A 566 27.21 -20.70 -10.53
C VAL A 566 26.56 -21.76 -11.42
N LEU A 567 25.26 -21.60 -11.69
CA LEU A 567 24.47 -22.54 -12.48
C LEU A 567 24.03 -21.91 -13.81
N PRO A 568 24.31 -22.54 -14.96
CA PRO A 568 23.73 -22.10 -16.22
C PRO A 568 22.25 -22.50 -16.31
N HIS A 569 21.41 -21.59 -16.79
CA HIS A 569 20.01 -21.81 -17.14
C HIS A 569 19.76 -21.45 -18.62
N PRO A 570 20.05 -22.36 -19.56
CA PRO A 570 19.96 -22.12 -21.00
C PRO A 570 18.53 -22.25 -21.54
N TYR A 571 17.53 -21.78 -20.80
CA TYR A 571 16.11 -21.84 -21.17
C TYR A 571 15.48 -20.43 -21.13
N PRO A 572 14.29 -20.23 -21.74
CA PRO A 572 13.57 -18.98 -21.62
C PRO A 572 13.34 -18.59 -20.16
N PHE A 573 13.40 -17.28 -19.89
CA PHE A 573 13.26 -16.76 -18.54
C PHE A 573 11.92 -17.17 -17.90
N ASN A 574 12.02 -17.90 -16.81
CA ASN A 574 10.94 -18.23 -15.88
C ASN A 574 11.53 -18.14 -14.47
N TYR A 575 11.14 -17.11 -13.72
CA TYR A 575 11.68 -16.84 -12.40
C TYR A 575 11.40 -18.00 -11.44
N SER A 576 10.19 -18.55 -11.49
CA SER A 576 9.77 -19.68 -10.68
C SER A 576 10.59 -20.94 -10.97
N THR A 577 10.76 -21.32 -12.24
CA THR A 577 11.59 -22.47 -12.63
C THR A 577 13.05 -22.30 -12.23
N ILE A 578 13.61 -21.10 -12.42
CA ILE A 578 15.00 -20.81 -12.06
C ILE A 578 15.22 -21.01 -10.56
N ASN A 579 14.35 -20.44 -9.73
CA ASN A 579 14.43 -20.55 -8.28
C ASN A 579 14.15 -21.97 -7.78
N ASN A 580 13.13 -22.66 -8.29
CA ASN A 580 12.85 -24.06 -7.92
C ASN A 580 14.04 -24.98 -8.21
N ARG A 581 14.67 -24.82 -9.39
CA ARG A 581 15.86 -25.61 -9.76
C ARG A 581 17.01 -25.36 -8.79
N ALA A 582 17.28 -24.10 -8.45
CA ALA A 582 18.34 -23.76 -7.49
C ALA A 582 18.02 -24.29 -6.08
N ALA A 583 16.78 -24.12 -5.61
CA ALA A 583 16.33 -24.60 -4.31
C ALA A 583 16.47 -26.13 -4.18
N SER A 584 16.23 -26.88 -5.27
CA SER A 584 16.38 -28.33 -5.26
C SER A 584 17.81 -28.80 -4.93
N ILE A 585 18.83 -28.06 -5.37
CA ILE A 585 20.24 -28.41 -5.14
C ILE A 585 20.88 -27.67 -3.96
N ALA A 586 20.27 -26.58 -3.51
CA ALA A 586 20.72 -25.81 -2.36
C ALA A 586 20.89 -26.70 -1.12
N THR A 587 21.95 -26.47 -0.35
CA THR A 587 22.29 -27.35 0.79
C THR A 587 21.87 -26.79 2.15
N GLY A 588 21.42 -25.55 2.19
CA GLY A 588 20.94 -24.87 3.39
C GLY A 588 19.63 -25.45 3.93
N GLU A 589 19.48 -25.36 5.25
CA GLU A 589 18.22 -25.65 5.94
C GLU A 589 17.19 -24.53 5.68
N LEU A 590 17.70 -23.32 5.43
CA LEU A 590 16.96 -22.14 5.04
C LEU A 590 17.29 -21.77 3.59
N ILE A 591 16.27 -21.39 2.83
CA ILE A 591 16.37 -20.89 1.45
C ILE A 591 16.02 -19.41 1.46
N GLY A 592 16.88 -18.59 0.86
CA GLY A 592 16.61 -17.18 0.57
C GLY A 592 16.41 -16.97 -0.93
N LEU A 593 15.27 -16.45 -1.33
CA LEU A 593 15.05 -15.93 -2.68
C LEU A 593 15.48 -14.46 -2.70
N VAL A 594 16.47 -14.12 -3.52
CA VAL A 594 17.08 -12.78 -3.54
C VAL A 594 17.25 -12.33 -4.99
N ASN A 595 16.82 -11.11 -5.30
CA ASN A 595 17.08 -10.53 -6.61
C ASN A 595 18.53 -10.04 -6.72
N ASN A 596 19.07 -9.99 -7.94
CA ASN A 596 20.46 -9.61 -8.20
C ASN A 596 20.74 -8.10 -8.13
N ASP A 597 19.73 -7.29 -7.80
CA ASP A 597 19.77 -5.83 -7.67
C ASP A 597 19.42 -5.37 -6.24
N ILE A 598 19.68 -6.24 -5.26
CA ILE A 598 19.67 -5.93 -3.83
C ILE A 598 21.05 -5.40 -3.39
N GLU A 599 21.04 -4.34 -2.57
CA GLU A 599 22.23 -3.82 -1.89
C GLU A 599 22.07 -3.90 -0.38
N ILE A 600 23.13 -4.33 0.31
CA ILE A 600 23.14 -4.49 1.77
C ILE A 600 23.31 -3.12 2.42
N ILE A 601 22.45 -2.79 3.39
CA ILE A 601 22.56 -1.55 4.17
C ILE A 601 23.00 -1.84 5.60
N GLU A 602 22.46 -2.93 6.18
CA GLU A 602 22.73 -3.33 7.56
C GLU A 602 23.27 -4.75 7.60
N ALA A 603 24.45 -4.94 8.19
CA ALA A 603 25.11 -6.25 8.19
C ALA A 603 24.32 -7.36 8.90
N GLY A 604 23.49 -7.00 9.90
CA GLY A 604 22.70 -7.94 10.69
C GLY A 604 21.39 -8.41 10.05
N TRP A 605 21.06 -7.95 8.83
CA TRP A 605 19.77 -8.21 8.18
C TRP A 605 19.41 -9.71 8.15
N LEU A 606 20.36 -10.57 7.77
CA LEU A 606 20.11 -11.99 7.61
C LEU A 606 19.93 -12.70 8.96
N ARG A 607 20.65 -12.26 10.01
CA ARG A 607 20.47 -12.79 11.36
C ARG A 607 19.08 -12.50 11.89
N GLU A 608 18.56 -11.29 11.66
CA GLU A 608 17.19 -10.91 12.00
C GLU A 608 16.20 -11.83 11.27
N MET A 609 16.32 -11.99 9.94
CA MET A 609 15.42 -12.86 9.19
C MET A 609 15.48 -14.32 9.62
N VAL A 610 16.69 -14.84 9.91
CA VAL A 610 16.88 -16.22 10.41
C VAL A 610 16.22 -16.39 11.78
N ALA A 611 16.40 -15.43 12.70
CA ALA A 611 15.80 -15.50 14.03
C ALA A 611 14.26 -15.57 13.93
N GLN A 612 13.67 -14.80 13.02
CA GLN A 612 12.24 -14.87 12.73
C GLN A 612 11.83 -16.21 12.09
N ALA A 613 12.54 -16.65 11.05
CA ALA A 613 12.23 -17.89 10.32
C ALA A 613 12.36 -19.16 11.18
N LEU A 614 13.16 -19.08 12.25
CA LEU A 614 13.34 -20.17 13.19
C LEU A 614 12.22 -20.29 14.23
N ARG A 615 11.33 -19.30 14.35
CA ARG A 615 10.20 -19.36 15.27
C ARG A 615 9.17 -20.42 14.84
N PRO A 616 8.47 -21.06 15.79
CA PRO A 616 7.33 -21.93 15.47
C PRO A 616 6.24 -21.20 14.69
N GLY A 617 5.60 -21.87 13.75
CA GLY A 617 4.49 -21.32 12.95
C GLY A 617 4.89 -20.32 11.85
N VAL A 618 6.13 -19.83 11.82
CA VAL A 618 6.60 -18.93 10.75
C VAL A 618 6.90 -19.72 9.47
N GLY A 619 6.21 -19.37 8.38
CA GLY A 619 6.37 -20.02 7.08
C GLY A 619 7.33 -19.29 6.14
N ALA A 620 7.37 -17.96 6.15
CA ALA A 620 8.36 -17.15 5.44
C ALA A 620 8.55 -15.78 6.10
N VAL A 621 9.69 -15.15 5.82
CA VAL A 621 10.08 -13.83 6.33
C VAL A 621 10.47 -12.93 5.17
N GLY A 622 9.92 -11.73 5.12
CA GLY A 622 10.29 -10.68 4.17
C GLY A 622 11.07 -9.54 4.83
N ALA A 623 12.04 -9.01 4.09
CA ALA A 623 12.79 -7.81 4.47
C ALA A 623 12.01 -6.52 4.16
N LYS A 624 12.37 -5.41 4.82
CA LYS A 624 11.98 -4.07 4.38
C LYS A 624 12.88 -3.66 3.22
N LEU A 625 12.27 -3.48 2.04
CA LEU A 625 13.02 -3.06 0.85
C LEU A 625 12.80 -1.57 0.61
N LEU A 626 13.91 -0.88 0.36
CA LEU A 626 13.94 0.54 0.06
C LEU A 626 14.31 0.75 -1.40
N TRP A 627 13.72 1.76 -2.02
CA TRP A 627 14.25 2.35 -3.23
C TRP A 627 15.62 3.01 -2.94
N PRO A 628 16.49 3.23 -3.95
CA PRO A 628 17.76 3.93 -3.75
C PRO A 628 17.63 5.34 -3.12
N ASN A 629 16.46 5.97 -3.25
CA ASN A 629 16.14 7.25 -2.62
C ASN A 629 15.62 7.12 -1.16
N ARG A 630 15.70 5.93 -0.54
CA ARG A 630 15.24 5.62 0.82
C ARG A 630 13.72 5.66 1.03
N MET A 631 12.93 5.76 -0.03
CA MET A 631 11.49 5.50 0.05
C MET A 631 11.25 4.00 0.24
N VAL A 632 10.24 3.64 1.02
CA VAL A 632 9.86 2.25 1.20
C VAL A 632 9.27 1.71 -0.11
N GLN A 633 9.83 0.60 -0.60
CA GLN A 633 9.31 -0.13 -1.76
C GLN A 633 8.49 -1.36 -1.32
N HIS A 634 8.94 -2.02 -0.25
CA HIS A 634 8.25 -3.18 0.30
C HIS A 634 8.16 -3.08 1.81
N GLY A 635 7.02 -2.58 2.27
CA GLY A 635 6.59 -2.66 3.67
C GLY A 635 5.78 -3.91 4.00
N GLY A 636 5.61 -4.86 3.08
CA GLY A 636 4.59 -5.91 3.11
C GLY A 636 3.76 -5.93 1.81
N VAL A 637 2.92 -6.96 1.61
CA VAL A 637 1.98 -7.06 0.49
C VAL A 637 0.55 -7.22 1.02
N VAL A 638 -0.36 -6.41 0.49
CA VAL A 638 -1.81 -6.54 0.68
C VAL A 638 -2.43 -7.23 -0.52
N VAL A 639 -3.22 -8.27 -0.25
CA VAL A 639 -3.98 -9.02 -1.26
C VAL A 639 -5.38 -8.43 -1.39
N GLY A 640 -5.87 -8.33 -2.63
CA GLY A 640 -7.19 -7.78 -2.97
C GLY A 640 -7.18 -6.36 -3.53
N ILE A 641 -6.03 -5.66 -3.52
CA ILE A 641 -5.90 -4.32 -4.13
C ILE A 641 -6.17 -4.43 -5.64
N ASN A 642 -7.23 -3.76 -6.11
CA ASN A 642 -7.78 -3.90 -7.46
C ASN A 642 -8.00 -5.37 -7.91
N GLY A 643 -8.35 -6.24 -6.96
CA GLY A 643 -8.50 -7.68 -7.18
C GLY A 643 -7.19 -8.40 -7.51
N LEU A 644 -6.04 -7.85 -7.12
CA LEU A 644 -4.71 -8.43 -7.30
C LEU A 644 -3.95 -8.36 -5.97
N ALA A 645 -2.72 -7.85 -5.97
CA ALA A 645 -1.90 -7.62 -4.79
C ALA A 645 -1.07 -6.35 -5.01
N ALA A 646 -0.75 -5.63 -3.94
CA ALA A 646 0.11 -4.45 -4.01
C ALA A 646 1.03 -4.34 -2.78
N HIS A 647 2.20 -3.77 -3.00
CA HIS A 647 3.13 -3.43 -1.93
C HIS A 647 2.59 -2.29 -1.06
N THR A 648 2.89 -2.32 0.23
CA THR A 648 2.59 -1.23 1.16
C THR A 648 3.81 -0.34 1.34
N GLY A 649 3.59 0.96 1.57
CA GLY A 649 4.65 1.89 1.97
C GLY A 649 5.27 2.72 0.83
N ASN A 650 4.83 2.57 -0.43
CA ASN A 650 5.39 3.31 -1.58
C ASN A 650 5.36 4.85 -1.48
N HIS A 651 4.61 5.40 -0.52
CA HIS A 651 4.52 6.84 -0.22
C HIS A 651 5.21 7.23 1.11
N LEU A 652 5.89 6.29 1.76
CA LEU A 652 6.56 6.47 3.05
C LEU A 652 8.07 6.55 2.87
N GLU A 653 8.70 7.45 3.60
CA GLU A 653 10.13 7.44 3.82
C GLU A 653 10.52 6.29 4.76
N GLN A 654 11.80 5.88 4.72
CA GLN A 654 12.36 4.82 5.57
C GLN A 654 11.97 4.97 7.05
N ARG A 655 11.99 6.19 7.60
CA ARG A 655 11.75 6.47 9.02
C ARG A 655 10.34 6.91 9.36
N ASP A 656 9.45 7.06 8.37
CA ASP A 656 8.07 7.42 8.65
C ASP A 656 7.38 6.33 9.47
N PRO A 657 6.49 6.67 10.41
CA PRO A 657 5.82 5.67 11.23
C PRO A 657 4.80 4.86 10.40
N GLY A 658 4.24 5.47 9.35
CA GLY A 658 3.16 4.89 8.56
C GLY A 658 1.88 4.71 9.37
N TYR A 659 0.94 3.94 8.83
CA TYR A 659 -0.33 3.65 9.49
C TYR A 659 -0.09 2.91 10.82
N LEU A 660 -0.52 3.50 11.95
CA LEU A 660 -0.40 2.90 13.28
C LEU A 660 1.03 2.49 13.70
N GLY A 661 2.07 3.16 13.17
CA GLY A 661 3.47 2.81 13.44
C GLY A 661 3.95 1.55 12.72
N MET A 662 3.14 0.94 11.86
CA MET A 662 3.40 -0.37 11.24
C MET A 662 4.64 -0.41 10.32
N ASN A 663 5.15 0.74 9.86
CA ASN A 663 6.38 0.81 9.06
C ASN A 663 7.66 0.62 9.91
N GLN A 664 7.53 0.66 11.24
CA GLN A 664 8.65 0.65 12.19
C GLN A 664 8.65 -0.57 13.13
N ILE A 665 7.70 -1.49 12.95
CA ILE A 665 7.55 -2.69 13.80
C ILE A 665 7.33 -3.94 12.95
N THR A 666 7.80 -5.07 13.47
CA THR A 666 7.57 -6.40 12.87
C THR A 666 6.10 -6.77 13.01
N ARG A 667 5.53 -7.38 11.97
CA ARG A 667 4.13 -7.83 11.98
C ARG A 667 3.89 -8.94 10.98
N ARG A 668 2.77 -9.64 11.14
CA ARG A 668 2.29 -10.62 10.16
C ARG A 668 1.70 -9.92 8.94
N GLN A 669 1.83 -10.57 7.79
CA GLN A 669 1.29 -10.12 6.51
C GLN A 669 0.69 -11.30 5.74
N SER A 670 -0.17 -11.01 4.76
CA SER A 670 -0.68 -12.05 3.85
C SER A 670 0.41 -12.56 2.90
N ALA A 671 1.29 -11.67 2.45
CA ALA A 671 2.44 -12.05 1.64
C ALA A 671 3.63 -11.09 1.83
N VAL A 672 4.80 -11.59 1.44
CA VAL A 672 6.06 -10.85 1.33
C VAL A 672 6.70 -11.13 -0.03
N THR A 673 7.59 -10.25 -0.50
CA THR A 673 8.13 -10.36 -1.86
C THR A 673 9.39 -11.22 -1.95
N ALA A 674 9.54 -11.99 -3.03
CA ALA A 674 10.74 -12.77 -3.32
C ALA A 674 11.94 -11.93 -3.81
N ALA A 675 11.83 -10.60 -3.85
CA ALA A 675 13.02 -9.76 -4.02
C ALA A 675 14.01 -9.93 -2.84
N CYS A 676 13.50 -10.19 -1.63
CA CYS A 676 14.25 -10.77 -0.52
C CYS A 676 13.30 -11.49 0.46
N LEU A 677 13.23 -12.81 0.34
CA LEU A 677 12.35 -13.68 1.14
C LEU A 677 13.14 -14.87 1.68
N LEU A 678 13.08 -15.11 2.99
CA LEU A 678 13.73 -16.24 3.65
C LEU A 678 12.69 -17.22 4.19
N LEU A 679 12.88 -18.52 3.96
CA LEU A 679 12.03 -19.57 4.52
C LEU A 679 12.77 -20.88 4.74
N ARG A 680 12.16 -21.80 5.51
CA ARG A 680 12.69 -23.15 5.68
C ARG A 680 12.57 -23.93 4.38
N LYS A 681 13.62 -24.66 4.02
CA LYS A 681 13.61 -25.54 2.84
C LYS A 681 12.47 -26.56 2.90
N SER A 682 12.17 -27.08 4.10
CA SER A 682 11.06 -28.01 4.32
C SER A 682 9.70 -27.39 4.00
N VAL A 683 9.48 -26.12 4.33
CA VAL A 683 8.24 -25.38 4.03
C VAL A 683 8.15 -25.06 2.54
N TYR A 684 9.26 -24.66 1.91
CA TYR A 684 9.29 -24.45 0.45
C TYR A 684 8.91 -25.73 -0.30
N HIS A 685 9.44 -26.88 0.12
CA HIS A 685 9.11 -28.18 -0.48
C HIS A 685 7.70 -28.67 -0.15
N SER A 686 7.14 -28.37 1.04
CA SER A 686 5.80 -28.86 1.42
C SER A 686 4.68 -28.27 0.56
N VAL A 687 4.95 -27.16 -0.14
CA VAL A 687 4.03 -26.53 -1.08
C VAL A 687 4.45 -26.70 -2.55
N ASP A 688 5.43 -27.56 -2.84
CA ASP A 688 5.99 -27.76 -4.20
C ASP A 688 6.66 -26.52 -4.81
N GLY A 689 7.23 -25.63 -3.98
CA GLY A 689 7.97 -24.44 -4.41
C GLY A 689 7.10 -23.37 -5.09
N LEU A 690 7.67 -22.62 -6.03
CA LEU A 690 6.96 -21.61 -6.83
C LEU A 690 6.18 -22.27 -7.97
N ASP A 691 4.98 -21.76 -8.30
CA ASP A 691 4.17 -22.28 -9.40
C ASP A 691 4.69 -21.82 -10.77
N GLU A 692 5.45 -22.69 -11.43
CA GLU A 692 6.13 -22.40 -12.69
C GLU A 692 5.19 -22.20 -13.88
N GLN A 693 3.95 -22.67 -13.79
CA GLN A 693 2.99 -22.66 -14.89
C GLN A 693 2.03 -21.47 -14.78
N ALA A 694 1.44 -21.27 -13.60
CA ALA A 694 0.47 -20.22 -13.37
C ALA A 694 1.13 -18.85 -13.19
N PHE A 695 2.31 -18.82 -12.55
CA PHE A 695 3.02 -17.62 -12.13
C PHE A 695 4.51 -17.70 -12.48
N PRO A 696 4.90 -17.80 -13.76
CA PRO A 696 6.31 -17.87 -14.16
C PRO A 696 7.14 -16.62 -13.85
N VAL A 697 6.49 -15.45 -13.69
CA VAL A 697 7.17 -14.15 -13.65
C VAL A 697 6.62 -13.20 -12.59
N ALA A 698 5.30 -13.08 -12.47
CA ALA A 698 4.63 -12.16 -11.54
C ALA A 698 3.71 -12.92 -10.57
N PHE A 699 3.49 -12.37 -9.37
CA PHE A 699 2.69 -12.96 -8.29
C PHE A 699 3.18 -14.32 -7.76
N ASN A 700 4.36 -14.78 -8.18
CA ASN A 700 4.90 -16.08 -7.79
C ASN A 700 5.17 -16.16 -6.28
N ASP A 701 5.64 -15.07 -5.70
CA ASP A 701 5.92 -14.87 -4.28
C ASP A 701 4.63 -14.75 -3.45
N VAL A 702 3.65 -14.00 -3.95
CA VAL A 702 2.33 -13.88 -3.32
C VAL A 702 1.60 -15.23 -3.31
N ASP A 703 1.58 -15.94 -4.44
CA ASP A 703 1.00 -17.29 -4.53
C ASP A 703 1.69 -18.28 -3.59
N LEU A 704 3.02 -18.25 -3.50
CA LEU A 704 3.79 -19.06 -2.55
C LEU A 704 3.38 -18.77 -1.11
N CYS A 705 3.35 -17.50 -0.71
CA CYS A 705 2.95 -17.10 0.64
C CYS A 705 1.53 -17.59 0.98
N LEU A 706 0.57 -17.39 0.07
CA LEU A 706 -0.81 -17.80 0.29
C LEU A 706 -0.97 -19.33 0.38
N ARG A 707 -0.21 -20.11 -0.41
CA ARG A 707 -0.18 -21.58 -0.27
C ARG A 707 0.44 -22.04 1.04
N ILE A 708 1.51 -21.38 1.49
CA ILE A 708 2.12 -21.67 2.79
C ILE A 708 1.12 -21.36 3.92
N GLN A 709 0.36 -20.26 3.81
CA GLN A 709 -0.68 -19.92 4.78
C GLN A 709 -1.82 -20.94 4.84
N GLN A 710 -2.21 -21.54 3.70
CA GLN A 710 -3.19 -22.62 3.68
C GLN A 710 -2.74 -23.87 4.46
N GLN A 711 -1.45 -24.01 4.76
CA GLN A 711 -0.91 -25.08 5.63
C GLN A 711 -0.85 -24.68 7.12
N GLY A 712 -1.38 -23.51 7.50
CA GLY A 712 -1.43 -23.03 8.89
C GLY A 712 -0.19 -22.24 9.34
N PHE A 713 0.73 -21.91 8.43
CA PHE A 713 1.86 -21.04 8.73
C PHE A 713 1.50 -19.56 8.55
N HIS A 714 2.26 -18.66 9.16
CA HIS A 714 2.13 -17.21 8.97
C HIS A 714 3.38 -16.59 8.34
N MET A 715 3.19 -15.47 7.62
CA MET A 715 4.30 -14.71 7.02
C MET A 715 4.65 -13.57 7.95
N ILE A 716 5.94 -13.33 8.13
CA ILE A 716 6.46 -12.19 8.91
C ILE A 716 7.08 -11.19 7.95
N TRP A 717 6.73 -9.92 8.10
CA TRP A 717 7.54 -8.84 7.56
C TRP A 717 8.33 -8.20 8.71
N SER A 718 9.65 -8.16 8.59
CA SER A 718 10.51 -7.54 9.60
C SER A 718 10.90 -6.13 9.17
N ALA A 719 10.54 -5.15 10.00
CA ALA A 719 10.99 -3.76 9.86
C ALA A 719 12.50 -3.60 10.10
N PHE A 720 13.17 -4.62 10.64
CA PHE A 720 14.55 -4.56 11.15
C PHE A 720 15.53 -5.37 10.31
N SER A 721 15.10 -5.81 9.12
CA SER A 721 15.96 -6.34 8.07
C SER A 721 15.82 -5.43 6.86
N GLU A 722 16.66 -4.39 6.78
CA GLU A 722 16.56 -3.36 5.76
C GLU A 722 17.58 -3.53 4.63
N LEU A 723 17.11 -3.46 3.38
CA LEU A 723 17.93 -3.61 2.17
C LEU A 723 17.49 -2.60 1.10
N THR A 724 18.39 -2.19 0.22
CA THR A 724 18.01 -1.41 -0.99
C THR A 724 17.68 -2.39 -2.11
N HIS A 725 16.64 -2.11 -2.90
CA HIS A 725 16.30 -2.85 -4.12
C HIS A 725 16.15 -1.87 -5.29
N ALA A 726 17.09 -1.89 -6.23
CA ALA A 726 17.12 -0.98 -7.38
C ALA A 726 16.24 -1.51 -8.54
N GLU A 727 14.95 -1.76 -8.27
CA GLU A 727 14.01 -2.35 -9.23
C GLU A 727 13.91 -1.52 -10.53
N SER A 728 13.67 -2.20 -11.66
CA SER A 728 13.67 -1.69 -13.05
C SER A 728 15.04 -1.53 -13.72
N ALA A 729 16.15 -1.65 -12.99
CA ALA A 729 17.49 -1.59 -13.58
C ALA A 729 17.85 -2.84 -14.40
N SER A 730 17.29 -4.01 -14.06
CA SER A 730 17.60 -5.30 -14.69
C SER A 730 16.64 -5.74 -15.80
N ARG A 731 15.34 -5.38 -15.72
CA ARG A 731 14.27 -6.06 -16.49
C ARG A 731 13.70 -5.28 -17.70
N GLY A 732 13.77 -3.95 -17.69
CA GLY A 732 13.03 -3.10 -18.64
C GLY A 732 11.49 -3.29 -18.56
N LYS A 733 10.71 -2.45 -19.25
CA LYS A 733 9.24 -2.52 -19.24
C LYS A 733 8.71 -3.72 -20.07
N ASP A 734 7.58 -4.30 -19.67
CA ASP A 734 6.87 -5.41 -20.36
C ASP A 734 6.18 -4.94 -21.66
N LEU A 735 6.95 -4.43 -22.64
CA LEU A 735 6.40 -3.74 -23.82
C LEU A 735 6.15 -4.66 -25.03
N SER A 736 6.70 -5.87 -25.06
CA SER A 736 6.41 -6.83 -26.14
C SER A 736 5.04 -7.48 -25.95
N ALA A 737 4.31 -7.73 -27.04
CA ALA A 737 2.99 -8.39 -27.01
C ALA A 737 2.99 -9.72 -26.22
N GLN A 738 4.07 -10.50 -26.30
CA GLN A 738 4.22 -11.76 -25.56
C GLN A 738 4.29 -11.53 -24.03
N LYS A 739 5.04 -10.52 -23.58
CA LYS A 739 5.15 -10.15 -22.16
C LYS A 739 3.83 -9.60 -21.61
N GLN A 740 3.11 -8.79 -22.40
CA GLN A 740 1.78 -8.30 -22.04
C GLN A 740 0.76 -9.43 -21.94
N ALA A 741 0.72 -10.35 -22.93
CA ALA A 741 -0.16 -11.52 -22.90
C ALA A 741 0.13 -12.45 -21.72
N ARG A 742 1.41 -12.62 -21.35
CA ARG A 742 1.80 -13.33 -20.12
C ARG A 742 1.27 -12.60 -18.89
N SER A 743 1.54 -11.31 -18.74
CA SER A 743 1.10 -10.52 -17.58
C SER A 743 -0.43 -10.56 -17.41
N MET A 744 -1.19 -10.43 -18.50
CA MET A 744 -2.65 -10.57 -18.48
C MET A 744 -3.11 -11.97 -18.02
N ARG A 745 -2.42 -13.03 -18.47
CA ARG A 745 -2.70 -14.41 -18.04
C ARG A 745 -2.39 -14.63 -16.57
N GLU A 746 -1.25 -14.13 -16.07
CA GLU A 746 -0.87 -14.23 -14.66
C GLU A 746 -1.87 -13.47 -13.77
N GLN A 747 -2.30 -12.27 -14.16
CA GLN A 747 -3.34 -11.53 -13.46
C GLN A 747 -4.69 -12.27 -13.46
N TYR A 748 -5.08 -12.88 -14.58
CA TYR A 748 -6.29 -13.69 -14.67
C TYR A 748 -6.20 -14.93 -13.77
N ASN A 749 -5.08 -15.64 -13.79
CA ASN A 749 -4.83 -16.81 -12.94
C ASN A 749 -4.88 -16.41 -11.46
N PHE A 750 -4.24 -15.29 -11.09
CA PHE A 750 -4.25 -14.79 -9.72
C PHE A 750 -5.67 -14.48 -9.26
N ARG A 751 -6.43 -13.72 -10.06
CA ARG A 751 -7.84 -13.41 -9.77
C ARG A 751 -8.68 -14.65 -9.62
N THR A 752 -8.49 -15.62 -10.52
CA THR A 752 -9.28 -16.86 -10.52
C THR A 752 -8.96 -17.73 -9.31
N ARG A 753 -7.68 -17.85 -8.95
CA ARG A 753 -7.22 -18.69 -7.83
C ARG A 753 -7.48 -18.04 -6.47
N TRP A 754 -7.23 -16.75 -6.33
CA TRP A 754 -7.16 -16.08 -5.03
C TRP A 754 -8.27 -15.05 -4.79
N SER A 755 -8.72 -14.33 -5.82
CA SER A 755 -9.68 -13.21 -5.64
C SER A 755 -11.15 -13.63 -5.80
N ASN A 756 -11.45 -14.57 -6.70
CA ASN A 756 -12.82 -15.07 -6.92
C ASN A 756 -13.36 -15.89 -5.73
N LEU A 757 -12.49 -16.29 -4.81
CA LEU A 757 -12.86 -17.02 -3.59
C LEU A 757 -13.41 -16.12 -2.47
N LYS A 758 -13.51 -14.80 -2.66
CA LYS A 758 -13.88 -13.84 -1.59
C LYS A 758 -12.98 -13.96 -0.34
N MET A 759 -11.74 -14.41 -0.50
CA MET A 759 -10.76 -14.33 0.59
C MET A 759 -10.43 -12.86 0.83
N ALA A 760 -10.93 -12.31 1.94
CA ALA A 760 -10.48 -11.03 2.44
C ALA A 760 -9.09 -11.24 3.07
N ASP A 761 -8.17 -10.31 2.81
CA ASP A 761 -6.88 -10.28 3.47
C ASP A 761 -7.10 -10.07 4.98
N LEU A 762 -6.71 -11.04 5.80
CA LEU A 762 -6.96 -11.00 7.26
C LEU A 762 -6.11 -9.93 7.96
N TYR A 763 -4.96 -9.62 7.38
CA TYR A 763 -4.02 -8.62 7.90
C TYR A 763 -4.28 -7.22 7.33
N TYR A 764 -5.34 -7.06 6.53
CA TYR A 764 -5.82 -5.78 6.02
C TYR A 764 -7.27 -5.54 6.43
N HIS A 765 -7.60 -4.33 6.90
CA HIS A 765 -8.95 -4.07 7.38
C HIS A 765 -9.94 -3.84 6.21
N PRO A 766 -11.16 -4.43 6.21
CA PRO A 766 -12.12 -4.38 5.10
C PRO A 766 -12.69 -2.99 4.77
N SER A 767 -12.58 -2.05 5.71
CA SER A 767 -12.94 -0.64 5.51
C SER A 767 -11.80 0.23 4.97
N LEU A 768 -10.60 -0.32 4.77
CA LEU A 768 -9.51 0.41 4.15
C LEU A 768 -9.59 0.30 2.63
N SER A 769 -9.06 1.31 1.95
CA SER A 769 -9.09 1.38 0.49
C SER A 769 -8.39 0.18 -0.17
N THR A 770 -9.07 -0.43 -1.14
CA THR A 770 -8.47 -1.39 -2.06
C THR A 770 -8.26 -0.80 -3.47
N ASP A 771 -8.33 0.52 -3.58
CA ASP A 771 -8.15 1.24 -4.83
C ASP A 771 -6.66 1.47 -5.13
N TYR A 772 -6.32 1.47 -6.41
CA TYR A 772 -4.94 1.65 -6.86
C TYR A 772 -4.45 3.09 -6.65
N LEU A 773 -5.31 4.10 -6.78
CA LEU A 773 -4.90 5.51 -6.74
C LEU A 773 -4.57 5.96 -5.32
N SER A 774 -5.39 5.56 -4.36
CA SER A 774 -5.09 5.81 -2.93
C SER A 774 -4.06 4.81 -2.39
N GLY A 775 -3.99 3.60 -2.95
CA GLY A 775 -3.10 2.54 -2.49
C GLY A 775 -3.42 2.07 -1.07
N PRO A 776 -2.66 1.09 -0.55
CA PRO A 776 -2.85 0.61 0.80
C PRO A 776 -2.71 1.73 1.84
N TYR A 777 -3.73 1.86 2.70
CA TYR A 777 -3.80 2.82 3.82
C TYR A 777 -3.99 4.30 3.40
N GLY A 778 -4.20 4.57 2.10
CA GLY A 778 -4.44 5.93 1.61
C GLY A 778 -5.86 6.47 1.85
N GLY A 779 -6.78 5.66 2.39
CA GLY A 779 -8.14 6.09 2.70
C GLY A 779 -9.07 4.94 3.10
N LEU A 780 -10.36 5.27 3.14
CA LEU A 780 -11.46 4.36 3.50
C LEU A 780 -12.12 3.81 2.23
N ALA A 781 -12.55 2.55 2.24
CA ALA A 781 -13.32 1.96 1.16
C ALA A 781 -14.75 2.53 1.09
N LEU A 782 -15.28 2.72 -0.12
CA LEU A 782 -16.62 3.24 -0.37
C LEU A 782 -17.35 2.40 -1.44
N PRO A 783 -18.38 1.59 -1.06
CA PRO A 783 -18.66 1.17 0.31
C PRO A 783 -17.54 0.27 0.87
N PRO A 784 -17.44 0.11 2.20
CA PRO A 784 -16.57 -0.92 2.77
C PRO A 784 -16.91 -2.32 2.25
N GLN A 785 -15.91 -3.20 2.26
CA GLN A 785 -16.18 -4.62 2.09
C GLN A 785 -17.08 -5.14 3.21
N LYS A 786 -17.63 -6.35 3.05
CA LYS A 786 -18.53 -6.93 4.06
C LYS A 786 -17.85 -6.96 5.44
N LEU A 787 -18.45 -6.26 6.40
CA LEU A 787 -17.97 -6.14 7.77
C LEU A 787 -18.48 -7.32 8.61
N ILE A 788 -18.03 -8.51 8.22
CA ILE A 788 -18.30 -9.79 8.89
C ILE A 788 -17.24 -10.06 9.96
N THR A 789 -17.62 -10.83 10.97
CA THR A 789 -16.70 -11.34 11.99
C THR A 789 -15.54 -12.11 11.35
N ARG A 790 -14.33 -11.87 11.85
CA ARG A 790 -13.09 -12.49 11.38
C ARG A 790 -12.41 -13.22 12.52
N TYR A 791 -11.80 -14.36 12.22
CA TYR A 791 -11.18 -15.24 13.21
C TYR A 791 -9.67 -15.26 13.01
N SER A 792 -8.94 -15.18 14.12
CA SER A 792 -7.55 -15.64 14.20
C SER A 792 -7.57 -17.03 14.81
N HIS A 793 -6.86 -17.95 14.16
CA HIS A 793 -6.68 -19.35 14.57
C HIS A 793 -5.22 -19.61 14.86
#